data_AF-A0A6N7PRB0-F1
#
_entry.id   AF-A0A6N7PRB0-F1
#
_cell.length_a   1.000
_cell.length_b   1.000
_cell.length_c   1.000
_cell.angle_alpha   90.00
_cell.angle_beta   90.00
_cell.angle_gamma   90.00
#
_symmetry.space_group_name_H-M   'P 1'
#
loop_
_entity.id
_entity.type
_entity.pdbx_description
1 polymer ?
#
loop_
_entity_poly.entity_id
_entity_poly.type
_entity_poly.pdbx_seq_one_letter_code
_entity_poly.pdbx_strand_id
1 'polypeptide(L)'
;MRSSLSTLLVPALVAYAAAAGCAADGGGGSAGSTNVNAGGSGGMGGAAGAGGMGGTGGAGGMGGMGGSGAGPMGCVSDGDCANDPGGTICDVSTGVCVACLPSPDPFLDDCGMGQYCNPTSKKCEVGCTIKSDCPGAQACDTMMNKCVGCVIDTDCNAGSICISSTCIPGCSGVQPCQAGFSCCGSSCYDLSGDENNCGFCNNSCKSPTNGTALCDNGLCVLGSCKNGFADCNQNSEDGCEWNVLQDGACACVPGQTQSCYQGVPGTVGVGPCKAGTQTCKEDGSGWGDCVGQVLPKYEVCANAIDDDCNGAADDFGGDFDGDGYSSCGGGDCCDYLSPGCSNPKAVNPGAYEFPNDGLDNDCDSTTPDNEEPQPCSEAAKLTGVLAEDVAKAIELCQFVEENPPAGEYKKWGVLSADLVLANGNAPTGAQLTTLQNKSTAILQNFGTNVVPQKGATMAGLSTGMMRDENDAGFAGYHVYNGIDSDPPSAYLLANGGKLPSSQGCNGTCTSGSDANDPVNVRLKIRTPTNAKSFTYSFRFFSFEYWTFQCTTFNDFFLALLTSGSPGLPLDKNVAKDASGNAISVNNGFFDVCVPKGCNTCPFGTTDLAGTGLTLDNSGGGTKWLFNDASIVPGETITLELMVFDVGDQNYDSLVLIDNFKWNAADLGTGVHD
;
A
#
# COMPACT_ATOMS: atom_id res chain seq x y z
N MET A 1 -18.32 -21.32 45.52
CA MET A 1 -17.38 -20.26 45.95
C MET A 1 -17.07 -19.46 44.68
N ARG A 2 -17.79 -18.38 44.35
CA ARG A 2 -17.64 -17.00 44.85
C ARG A 2 -16.18 -16.52 44.94
N SER A 3 -15.74 -15.79 43.91
CA SER A 3 -15.00 -14.50 43.95
C SER A 3 -14.73 -14.13 42.47
N SER A 4 -15.32 -13.11 41.84
CA SER A 4 -15.55 -11.69 42.15
C SER A 4 -14.39 -10.77 41.70
N LEU A 5 -14.72 -9.95 40.68
CA LEU A 5 -14.24 -8.59 40.35
C LEU A 5 -12.77 -8.37 39.94
N SER A 6 -12.59 -7.83 38.73
CA SER A 6 -12.31 -6.39 38.61
C SER A 6 -12.66 -5.86 37.21
N THR A 7 -13.52 -4.85 37.25
CA THR A 7 -14.05 -4.06 36.14
C THR A 7 -13.07 -2.93 35.83
N LEU A 8 -12.62 -2.78 34.58
CA LEU A 8 -12.00 -1.55 34.08
C LEU A 8 -12.92 -0.99 32.98
N LEU A 9 -13.72 0.00 33.37
CA LEU A 9 -14.48 0.89 32.49
C LEU A 9 -13.57 2.05 32.11
N VAL A 10 -13.29 2.22 30.82
CA VAL A 10 -12.85 3.50 30.23
C VAL A 10 -13.91 3.87 29.20
N PRO A 11 -14.50 5.08 29.24
CA PRO A 11 -15.44 5.51 28.21
C PRO A 11 -14.63 6.06 27.03
N ALA A 12 -14.73 5.42 25.87
CA ALA A 12 -14.36 6.04 24.60
C ALA A 12 -15.45 7.07 24.25
N LEU A 13 -15.19 8.34 24.53
CA LEU A 13 -15.88 9.45 23.87
C LEU A 13 -15.38 9.49 22.42
N VAL A 14 -16.19 9.00 21.49
CA VAL A 14 -16.04 9.34 20.07
C VAL A 14 -16.87 10.60 19.85
N ALA A 15 -16.19 11.72 19.62
CA ALA A 15 -16.81 12.92 19.12
C ALA A 15 -17.20 12.68 17.65
N TYR A 16 -18.50 12.60 17.37
CA TYR A 16 -19.02 12.75 16.02
C TYR A 16 -18.84 14.22 15.62
N ALA A 17 -17.79 14.51 14.84
CA ALA A 17 -17.75 15.73 14.05
C ALA A 17 -18.57 15.47 12.78
N ALA A 18 -19.78 16.03 12.73
CA ALA A 18 -20.53 16.12 11.49
C ALA A 18 -19.76 17.04 10.53
N ALA A 19 -19.41 16.54 9.35
CA ALA A 19 -18.98 17.36 8.23
C ALA A 19 -20.15 18.25 7.80
N ALA A 20 -20.26 19.42 8.41
CA ALA A 20 -21.10 20.50 7.92
C ALA A 20 -20.29 21.27 6.89
N GLY A 21 -20.72 21.25 5.63
CA GLY A 21 -19.99 21.90 4.56
C GLY A 21 -19.79 23.39 4.82
N CYS A 22 -18.58 23.88 4.54
CA CYS A 22 -18.26 25.30 4.64
C CYS A 22 -19.08 26.06 3.60
N ALA A 23 -19.85 27.06 4.02
CA ALA A 23 -20.41 28.06 3.12
C ALA A 23 -19.62 29.36 3.33
N ALA A 24 -19.14 29.97 2.25
CA ALA A 24 -18.56 31.31 2.30
C ALA A 24 -19.66 32.34 2.65
N ASP A 25 -19.44 33.14 3.70
CA ASP A 25 -20.30 34.28 4.00
C ASP A 25 -20.16 35.31 2.87
N GLY A 26 -21.24 35.50 2.11
CA GLY A 26 -21.29 36.45 1.01
C GLY A 26 -21.34 37.90 1.47
N GLY A 27 -20.36 38.69 1.03
CA GLY A 27 -20.42 40.15 0.94
C GLY A 27 -19.03 40.78 0.97
N GLY A 28 -18.58 41.59 0.02
CA GLY A 28 -19.16 42.13 -1.20
C GLY A 28 -18.32 43.34 -1.67
N GLY A 29 -18.38 43.65 -2.95
CA GLY A 29 -18.26 45.04 -3.43
C GLY A 29 -16.87 45.63 -3.67
N SER A 30 -16.46 45.55 -4.94
CA SER A 30 -15.82 46.59 -5.76
C SER A 30 -15.17 47.79 -5.05
N ALA A 31 -13.87 47.96 -5.29
CA ALA A 31 -13.10 49.15 -5.00
C ALA A 31 -13.70 50.41 -5.67
N GLY A 32 -14.00 51.42 -4.87
CA GLY A 32 -14.45 52.74 -5.32
C GLY A 32 -14.21 53.79 -4.25
N SER A 33 -13.24 54.66 -4.48
CA SER A 33 -12.84 55.74 -3.55
C SER A 33 -13.99 56.73 -3.27
N THR A 34 -14.10 57.25 -2.04
CA THR A 34 -14.08 58.70 -1.72
C THR A 34 -14.34 58.98 -0.23
N ASN A 35 -13.60 59.96 0.30
CA ASN A 35 -13.79 60.64 1.59
C ASN A 35 -15.21 61.18 1.81
N VAL A 36 -15.76 61.05 3.03
CA VAL A 36 -16.13 62.19 3.90
C VAL A 36 -16.48 61.80 5.34
N ASN A 37 -16.29 62.80 6.19
CA ASN A 37 -16.22 62.90 7.64
C ASN A 37 -17.55 62.73 8.42
N ALA A 38 -17.38 62.41 9.71
CA ALA A 38 -18.15 62.89 10.88
C ALA A 38 -19.56 62.36 11.22
N GLY A 39 -19.66 61.77 12.43
CA GLY A 39 -20.51 62.33 13.49
C GLY A 39 -21.67 61.47 14.03
N GLY A 40 -21.66 61.22 15.35
CA GLY A 40 -22.83 61.48 16.20
C GLY A 40 -23.70 60.31 16.71
N SER A 41 -23.34 59.81 17.90
CA SER A 41 -24.16 59.65 19.13
C SER A 41 -25.70 59.45 19.12
N GLY A 42 -26.15 58.52 19.98
CA GLY A 42 -27.39 58.57 20.79
C GLY A 42 -28.66 58.05 20.08
N GLY A 43 -29.65 57.42 20.71
CA GLY A 43 -29.99 57.19 22.10
C GLY A 43 -31.30 56.38 22.18
N MET A 44 -31.63 55.93 23.39
CA MET A 44 -32.73 55.03 23.74
C MET A 44 -34.14 55.67 23.65
N GLY A 45 -35.14 54.81 23.39
CA GLY A 45 -36.36 54.75 24.21
C GLY A 45 -37.64 55.40 23.67
N GLY A 46 -38.77 54.71 23.89
CA GLY A 46 -40.06 55.36 24.18
C GLY A 46 -41.24 55.01 23.26
N ALA A 47 -42.24 54.35 23.84
CA ALA A 47 -43.50 53.91 23.24
C ALA A 47 -44.58 55.03 23.15
N ALA A 48 -45.58 54.85 22.26
CA ALA A 48 -47.02 54.67 22.60
C ALA A 48 -48.01 55.14 21.51
N GLY A 49 -49.05 54.32 21.27
CA GLY A 49 -50.42 54.69 20.87
C GLY A 49 -50.78 54.53 19.39
N ALA A 50 -51.97 54.12 18.95
CA ALA A 50 -53.09 53.30 19.45
C ALA A 50 -54.16 53.25 18.31
N GLY A 51 -54.87 52.12 18.17
CA GLY A 51 -56.15 51.97 17.45
C GLY A 51 -56.09 50.96 16.28
N GLY A 52 -56.97 49.97 16.13
CA GLY A 52 -58.12 49.54 16.92
C GLY A 52 -58.94 48.48 16.15
N MET A 53 -59.37 47.45 16.89
CA MET A 53 -60.60 46.63 16.77
C MET A 53 -60.81 45.54 15.70
N GLY A 54 -61.16 44.34 16.21
CA GLY A 54 -62.00 43.31 15.58
C GLY A 54 -61.40 41.90 15.66
N GLY A 55 -61.48 41.17 16.80
CA GLY A 55 -62.55 40.19 17.13
C GLY A 55 -62.24 38.83 16.47
N THR A 56 -62.13 37.66 17.11
CA THR A 56 -62.80 37.06 18.29
C THR A 56 -62.10 35.75 18.70
N GLY A 57 -61.96 35.48 20.03
CA GLY A 57 -61.80 34.18 20.75
C GLY A 57 -60.72 33.17 20.29
N GLY A 58 -59.70 32.76 21.06
CA GLY A 58 -59.66 32.26 22.46
C GLY A 58 -60.05 30.77 22.48
N ALA A 59 -59.28 29.76 22.90
CA ALA A 59 -58.13 29.58 23.80
C ALA A 59 -57.29 28.37 23.28
N GLY A 60 -55.97 28.24 23.46
CA GLY A 60 -55.25 27.99 24.72
C GLY A 60 -54.91 26.49 24.85
N GLY A 61 -53.63 26.11 24.92
CA GLY A 61 -53.25 24.76 25.37
C GLY A 61 -51.99 24.16 24.75
N MET A 62 -50.96 24.07 25.59
CA MET A 62 -49.69 23.34 25.52
C MET A 62 -49.68 21.95 24.86
N GLY A 63 -48.49 21.55 24.39
CA GLY A 63 -47.96 20.19 24.62
C GLY A 63 -47.97 19.27 23.40
N GLY A 64 -46.79 18.75 23.07
CA GLY A 64 -46.60 17.79 21.98
C GLY A 64 -47.30 16.45 22.21
N MET A 65 -47.66 15.80 21.11
CA MET A 65 -47.90 14.36 21.00
C MET A 65 -47.44 13.91 19.61
N GLY A 66 -46.68 12.82 19.58
CA GLY A 66 -46.20 12.16 18.37
C GLY A 66 -47.36 11.75 17.46
N GLY A 67 -47.23 12.08 16.18
CA GLY A 67 -48.11 11.62 15.12
C GLY A 67 -47.79 10.17 14.75
N SER A 68 -48.85 9.38 14.70
CA SER A 68 -48.87 7.95 14.36
C SER A 68 -49.19 7.78 12.87
N GLY A 69 -48.36 7.02 12.15
CA GLY A 69 -48.67 6.38 10.87
C GLY A 69 -48.87 7.29 9.65
N ALA A 70 -48.42 6.81 8.50
CA ALA A 70 -48.65 7.44 7.20
C ALA A 70 -50.13 7.81 6.99
N GLY A 71 -50.40 9.07 6.65
CA GLY A 71 -51.74 9.53 6.29
C GLY A 71 -52.27 8.88 5.00
N PRO A 72 -53.52 9.16 4.60
CA PRO A 72 -54.16 8.55 3.42
C PRO A 72 -53.48 8.84 2.06
N MET A 73 -52.38 9.61 2.04
CA MET A 73 -51.57 9.91 0.86
C MET A 73 -50.26 9.11 0.78
N GLY A 74 -50.01 8.17 1.70
CA GLY A 74 -48.74 7.42 1.76
C GLY A 74 -47.59 8.26 2.33
N CYS A 75 -46.43 7.64 2.53
CA CYS A 75 -45.21 8.34 2.95
C CYS A 75 -44.56 9.08 1.78
N VAL A 76 -43.86 10.18 2.04
CA VAL A 76 -43.05 10.91 1.04
C VAL A 76 -41.61 11.14 1.51
N SER A 77 -41.31 10.81 2.76
CA SER A 77 -39.98 10.83 3.36
C SER A 77 -39.92 9.83 4.53
N ASP A 78 -38.71 9.42 4.93
CA ASP A 78 -38.51 8.52 6.08
C ASP A 78 -39.07 9.09 7.39
N GLY A 79 -39.15 10.43 7.49
CA GLY A 79 -39.75 11.12 8.64
C GLY A 79 -41.23 10.75 8.85
N ASP A 80 -41.96 10.38 7.79
CA ASP A 80 -43.35 9.93 7.87
C ASP A 80 -43.47 8.50 8.43
N CYS A 81 -42.37 7.74 8.41
CA CYS A 81 -42.30 6.33 8.78
C CYS A 81 -41.69 6.10 10.17
N ALA A 82 -41.30 7.15 10.90
CA ALA A 82 -40.59 7.05 12.18
C ALA A 82 -41.29 6.21 13.27
N ASN A 83 -42.61 6.01 13.18
CA ASN A 83 -43.39 5.18 14.10
C ASN A 83 -44.26 4.12 13.36
N ASP A 84 -43.96 3.83 12.09
CA ASP A 84 -44.77 2.91 11.31
C ASP A 84 -44.36 1.44 11.58
N PRO A 85 -45.31 0.53 11.84
CA PRO A 85 -45.01 -0.88 12.08
C PRO A 85 -44.46 -1.61 10.84
N GLY A 86 -44.58 -1.03 9.64
CA GLY A 86 -43.99 -1.52 8.40
C GLY A 86 -42.48 -1.27 8.27
N GLY A 87 -41.95 -0.31 9.04
CA GLY A 87 -40.53 0.06 9.08
C GLY A 87 -40.31 1.57 9.01
N THR A 88 -39.08 2.04 9.16
CA THR A 88 -38.75 3.47 9.26
C THR A 88 -38.37 4.12 7.93
N ILE A 89 -38.34 3.36 6.83
CA ILE A 89 -37.92 3.83 5.50
C ILE A 89 -39.14 4.02 4.61
N CYS A 90 -39.20 5.15 3.91
CA CYS A 90 -40.27 5.42 2.96
C CYS A 90 -39.91 4.92 1.55
N ASP A 91 -40.64 3.92 1.05
CA ASP A 91 -40.62 3.61 -0.37
C ASP A 91 -41.42 4.68 -1.13
N VAL A 92 -40.74 5.76 -1.52
CA VAL A 92 -41.32 6.88 -2.27
C VAL A 92 -41.98 6.46 -3.59
N SER A 93 -41.64 5.28 -4.13
CA SER A 93 -42.25 4.76 -5.36
C SER A 93 -43.64 4.16 -5.13
N THR A 94 -43.88 3.59 -3.95
CA THR A 94 -45.15 2.96 -3.58
C THR A 94 -45.94 3.74 -2.52
N GLY A 95 -45.31 4.72 -1.87
CA GLY A 95 -45.87 5.50 -0.76
C GLY A 95 -46.06 4.67 0.52
N VAL A 96 -45.32 3.56 0.67
CA VAL A 96 -45.46 2.62 1.78
C VAL A 96 -44.21 2.65 2.65
N CYS A 97 -44.40 2.67 3.96
CA CYS A 97 -43.31 2.51 4.93
C CYS A 97 -42.86 1.04 4.96
N VAL A 98 -41.58 0.82 4.73
CA VAL A 98 -40.92 -0.48 4.66
C VAL A 98 -39.72 -0.53 5.61
N ALA A 99 -39.25 -1.73 5.92
CA ALA A 99 -38.11 -1.90 6.83
C ALA A 99 -36.78 -1.60 6.15
N CYS A 100 -36.71 -1.74 4.82
CA CYS A 100 -35.50 -1.52 4.04
C CYS A 100 -35.84 -1.35 2.55
N LEU A 101 -34.94 -0.73 1.79
CA LEU A 101 -34.96 -0.71 0.34
C LEU A 101 -33.72 -1.42 -0.22
N PRO A 102 -33.86 -2.31 -1.22
CA PRO A 102 -32.71 -2.94 -1.86
C PRO A 102 -31.85 -1.89 -2.57
N SER A 103 -30.57 -1.84 -2.20
CA SER A 103 -29.56 -1.02 -2.86
C SER A 103 -28.69 -1.88 -3.78
N PRO A 104 -28.25 -1.37 -4.95
CA PRO A 104 -27.19 -2.01 -5.73
C PRO A 104 -25.80 -1.79 -5.10
N ASP A 105 -25.67 -0.83 -4.19
CA ASP A 105 -24.47 -0.59 -3.39
C ASP A 105 -24.56 -1.40 -2.09
N PRO A 106 -23.69 -2.40 -1.88
CA PRO A 106 -23.75 -3.28 -0.73
C PRO A 106 -23.30 -2.59 0.58
N PHE A 107 -22.77 -1.37 0.53
CA PHE A 107 -22.44 -0.57 1.71
C PHE A 107 -23.58 0.37 2.14
N LEU A 108 -24.57 0.60 1.28
CA LEU A 108 -25.85 1.21 1.64
C LEU A 108 -26.84 0.11 2.01
N ASP A 109 -26.71 -0.45 3.21
CA ASP A 109 -27.68 -1.40 3.76
C ASP A 109 -28.51 -0.74 4.86
N ASP A 110 -29.83 -0.69 4.66
CA ASP A 110 -30.80 -0.26 5.68
C ASP A 110 -30.96 -1.32 6.79
N CYS A 111 -30.41 -2.51 6.58
CA CYS A 111 -30.44 -3.62 7.52
C CYS A 111 -29.16 -3.66 8.38
N GLY A 112 -29.32 -4.05 9.64
CA GLY A 112 -28.19 -4.21 10.55
C GLY A 112 -27.34 -5.43 10.22
N MET A 113 -26.10 -5.48 10.74
CA MET A 113 -25.14 -6.58 10.52
C MET A 113 -25.78 -7.98 10.57
N GLY A 114 -25.49 -8.80 9.55
CA GLY A 114 -26.00 -10.17 9.44
C GLY A 114 -27.40 -10.28 8.86
N GLN A 115 -27.88 -9.22 8.22
CA GLN A 115 -29.15 -9.18 7.51
C GLN A 115 -28.93 -8.59 6.11
N TYR A 116 -29.90 -8.80 5.23
CA TYR A 116 -29.96 -8.14 3.93
C TYR A 116 -31.40 -7.72 3.66
N CYS A 117 -31.58 -6.71 2.81
CA CYS A 117 -32.92 -6.32 2.38
C CYS A 117 -33.47 -7.28 1.32
N ASN A 118 -34.48 -8.08 1.67
CA ASN A 118 -35.12 -8.95 0.69
C ASN A 118 -35.92 -8.10 -0.33
N PRO A 119 -35.62 -8.21 -1.64
CA PRO A 119 -36.21 -7.33 -2.66
C PRO A 119 -37.70 -7.55 -2.89
N THR A 120 -38.25 -8.69 -2.49
CA THR A 120 -39.67 -9.03 -2.61
C THR A 120 -40.46 -8.63 -1.37
N SER A 121 -39.96 -8.98 -0.19
CA SER A 121 -40.68 -8.75 1.07
C SER A 121 -40.44 -7.35 1.64
N LYS A 122 -39.39 -6.63 1.19
CA LYS A 122 -38.94 -5.32 1.71
C LYS A 122 -38.72 -5.35 3.22
N LYS A 123 -38.24 -6.50 3.70
CA LYS A 123 -37.89 -6.77 5.10
C LYS A 123 -36.43 -7.17 5.19
N CYS A 124 -35.80 -6.80 6.30
CA CYS A 124 -34.51 -7.31 6.66
C CYS A 124 -34.64 -8.78 7.06
N GLU A 125 -33.98 -9.66 6.30
CA GLU A 125 -33.95 -11.10 6.52
C GLU A 125 -32.52 -11.53 6.82
N VAL A 126 -32.34 -12.64 7.55
CA VAL A 126 -31.01 -13.14 7.89
C VAL A 126 -30.26 -13.53 6.62
N GLY A 127 -29.08 -12.95 6.42
CA GLY A 127 -28.27 -13.13 5.23
C GLY A 127 -27.10 -12.16 5.22
N CYS A 128 -26.62 -11.79 4.03
CA CYS A 128 -25.50 -10.87 3.89
C CYS A 128 -25.56 -10.10 2.58
N THR A 129 -25.01 -8.91 2.59
CA THR A 129 -24.68 -8.10 1.40
C THR A 129 -23.16 -7.93 1.26
N ILE A 130 -22.43 -8.04 2.38
CA ILE A 130 -20.97 -7.95 2.45
C ILE A 130 -20.37 -9.00 3.39
N LYS A 131 -19.05 -9.19 3.31
CA LYS A 131 -18.32 -10.18 4.14
C LYS A 131 -18.51 -9.96 5.64
N SER A 132 -18.62 -8.71 6.10
CA SER A 132 -18.78 -8.38 7.53
C SER A 132 -20.12 -8.78 8.13
N ASP A 133 -21.13 -9.10 7.32
CA ASP A 133 -22.40 -9.64 7.80
C ASP A 133 -22.28 -11.09 8.27
N CYS A 134 -21.24 -11.78 7.82
CA CYS A 134 -21.08 -13.20 8.07
C CYS A 134 -20.27 -13.48 9.33
N PRO A 135 -20.77 -14.37 10.22
CA PRO A 135 -20.06 -14.68 11.45
C PRO A 135 -18.83 -15.56 11.18
N GLY A 136 -17.71 -15.23 11.82
CA GLY A 136 -16.47 -16.00 11.73
C GLY A 136 -15.77 -15.84 10.37
N ALA A 137 -15.12 -16.90 9.89
CA ALA A 137 -14.37 -16.89 8.62
C ALA A 137 -15.26 -17.17 7.39
N GLN A 138 -16.55 -16.85 7.45
CA GLN A 138 -17.48 -17.10 6.35
C GLN A 138 -17.39 -15.99 5.28
N ALA A 139 -17.72 -16.35 4.04
CA ALA A 139 -17.83 -15.41 2.92
C ALA A 139 -19.30 -15.11 2.62
N CYS A 140 -19.56 -13.95 2.02
CA CYS A 140 -20.90 -13.62 1.57
C CYS A 140 -21.09 -14.00 0.10
N ASP A 141 -21.99 -14.96 -0.18
CA ASP A 141 -22.50 -15.19 -1.53
C ASP A 141 -23.57 -14.12 -1.81
N THR A 142 -23.18 -13.07 -2.53
CA THR A 142 -24.05 -11.93 -2.85
C THR A 142 -25.11 -12.26 -3.90
N MET A 143 -24.96 -13.36 -4.66
CA MET A 143 -26.01 -13.83 -5.57
C MET A 143 -27.15 -14.50 -4.79
N MET A 144 -26.81 -15.23 -3.72
CA MET A 144 -27.78 -15.91 -2.86
C MET A 144 -28.16 -15.12 -1.60
N ASN A 145 -27.45 -14.03 -1.29
CA ASN A 145 -27.51 -13.26 -0.04
C ASN A 145 -27.33 -14.15 1.21
N LYS A 146 -26.37 -15.08 1.15
CA LYS A 146 -26.14 -16.08 2.20
C LYS A 146 -24.68 -16.16 2.60
N CYS A 147 -24.47 -16.29 3.90
CA CYS A 147 -23.16 -16.62 4.45
C CYS A 147 -22.83 -18.08 4.17
N VAL A 148 -21.75 -18.27 3.43
CA VAL A 148 -21.23 -19.56 2.99
C VAL A 148 -19.80 -19.75 3.52
N GLY A 149 -19.29 -20.98 3.47
CA GLY A 149 -17.91 -21.24 3.91
C GLY A 149 -16.87 -20.51 3.07
N CYS A 150 -17.14 -20.33 1.78
CA CYS A 150 -16.29 -19.63 0.83
C CYS A 150 -17.07 -19.33 -0.46
N VAL A 151 -16.64 -18.36 -1.24
CA VAL A 151 -17.09 -18.10 -2.62
C VAL A 151 -15.92 -18.29 -3.61
N ILE A 152 -14.71 -17.93 -3.19
CA ILE A 152 -13.47 -18.11 -3.94
C ILE A 152 -12.40 -18.79 -3.06
N ASP A 153 -11.34 -19.31 -3.67
CA ASP A 153 -10.30 -20.06 -2.93
C ASP A 153 -9.64 -19.25 -1.81
N THR A 154 -9.46 -17.94 -2.02
CA THR A 154 -8.85 -17.04 -1.03
C THR A 154 -9.75 -16.71 0.16
N ASP A 155 -11.02 -17.15 0.15
CA ASP A 155 -11.86 -17.13 1.36
C ASP A 155 -11.48 -18.24 2.34
N CYS A 156 -10.80 -19.28 1.86
CA CYS A 156 -10.35 -20.40 2.67
C CYS A 156 -8.99 -20.11 3.33
N ASN A 157 -8.69 -20.81 4.42
CA ASN A 157 -7.37 -20.76 5.02
C ASN A 157 -6.36 -21.54 4.15
N ALA A 158 -5.07 -21.21 4.27
CA ALA A 158 -4.00 -21.91 3.57
C ALA A 158 -4.10 -23.44 3.79
N GLY A 159 -3.93 -24.21 2.72
CA GLY A 159 -4.17 -25.66 2.72
C GLY A 159 -5.60 -26.09 2.40
N SER A 160 -6.49 -25.16 2.06
CA SER A 160 -7.84 -25.47 1.61
C SER A 160 -8.31 -24.55 0.48
N ILE A 161 -9.12 -25.09 -0.43
CA ILE A 161 -9.70 -24.41 -1.60
C ILE A 161 -11.23 -24.46 -1.54
N CYS A 162 -11.89 -23.56 -2.28
CA CYS A 162 -13.33 -23.44 -2.25
C CYS A 162 -14.02 -24.35 -3.25
N ILE A 163 -14.74 -25.36 -2.76
CA ILE A 163 -15.52 -26.26 -3.60
C ILE A 163 -16.95 -26.35 -3.06
N SER A 164 -17.91 -25.97 -3.91
CA SER A 164 -19.34 -25.96 -3.56
C SER A 164 -19.61 -25.24 -2.23
N SER A 165 -19.06 -24.03 -2.09
CA SER A 165 -19.26 -23.17 -0.91
C SER A 165 -18.67 -23.71 0.41
N THR A 166 -17.78 -24.71 0.32
CA THR A 166 -17.11 -25.33 1.46
C THR A 166 -15.61 -25.35 1.22
N CYS A 167 -14.83 -24.96 2.24
CA CYS A 167 -13.37 -25.09 2.20
C CYS A 167 -13.00 -26.56 2.40
N ILE A 168 -12.37 -27.16 1.38
CA ILE A 168 -11.87 -28.54 1.44
C ILE A 168 -10.34 -28.54 1.32
N PRO A 169 -9.63 -29.51 1.92
CA PRO A 169 -8.18 -29.58 1.81
C PRO A 169 -7.70 -29.58 0.36
N GLY A 170 -6.74 -28.72 0.05
CA GLY A 170 -6.22 -28.56 -1.31
C GLY A 170 -5.52 -27.22 -1.50
N CYS A 171 -5.06 -26.99 -2.73
CA CYS A 171 -4.34 -25.77 -3.11
C CYS A 171 -4.63 -25.41 -4.57
N SER A 172 -4.35 -24.16 -4.93
CA SER A 172 -4.48 -23.64 -6.29
C SER A 172 -3.43 -22.56 -6.56
N GLY A 173 -3.38 -22.01 -7.78
CA GLY A 173 -2.41 -20.97 -8.14
C GLY A 173 -2.54 -19.65 -7.36
N VAL A 174 -3.65 -19.47 -6.63
CA VAL A 174 -3.91 -18.27 -5.80
C VAL A 174 -4.06 -18.61 -4.31
N GLN A 175 -4.04 -19.90 -3.95
CA GLN A 175 -4.28 -20.37 -2.60
C GLN A 175 -3.21 -21.39 -2.18
N PRO A 176 -2.23 -20.97 -1.35
CA PRO A 176 -1.10 -21.80 -0.98
C PRO A 176 -1.49 -22.89 0.02
N CYS A 177 -0.62 -23.88 0.16
CA CYS A 177 -0.70 -24.87 1.21
C CYS A 177 -0.39 -24.28 2.59
N GLN A 178 -0.76 -24.98 3.66
CA GLN A 178 -0.32 -24.65 5.01
C GLN A 178 1.22 -24.66 5.11
N ALA A 179 1.76 -23.91 6.07
CA ALA A 179 3.21 -23.83 6.29
C ALA A 179 3.86 -25.22 6.39
N GLY A 180 4.98 -25.39 5.68
CA GLY A 180 5.72 -26.66 5.58
C GLY A 180 5.20 -27.64 4.52
N PHE A 181 4.19 -27.28 3.73
CA PHE A 181 3.65 -28.11 2.65
C PHE A 181 3.68 -27.36 1.33
N SER A 182 3.86 -28.10 0.24
CA SER A 182 3.88 -27.60 -1.13
C SER A 182 2.71 -28.13 -1.93
N CYS A 183 2.27 -27.34 -2.91
CA CYS A 183 1.15 -27.69 -3.76
C CYS A 183 1.58 -28.61 -4.91
N CYS A 184 1.16 -29.87 -4.87
CA CYS A 184 1.33 -30.82 -5.98
C CYS A 184 -0.01 -31.04 -6.68
N GLY A 185 -0.21 -30.32 -7.78
CA GLY A 185 -1.48 -30.32 -8.51
C GLY A 185 -2.55 -29.58 -7.71
N SER A 186 -3.45 -30.32 -7.06
CA SER A 186 -4.52 -29.77 -6.22
C SER A 186 -4.45 -30.23 -4.76
N SER A 187 -3.35 -30.87 -4.36
CA SER A 187 -3.15 -31.45 -3.03
C SER A 187 -1.84 -30.98 -2.40
N CYS A 188 -1.87 -30.81 -1.08
CA CYS A 188 -0.72 -30.35 -0.31
C CYS A 188 0.10 -31.53 0.22
N TYR A 189 1.39 -31.56 -0.07
CA TYR A 189 2.32 -32.57 0.41
C TYR A 189 3.52 -31.94 1.11
N ASP A 190 4.03 -32.62 2.13
CA ASP A 190 5.25 -32.24 2.81
C ASP A 190 6.44 -32.75 1.99
N LEU A 191 7.07 -31.89 1.19
CA LEU A 191 8.20 -32.31 0.35
C LEU A 191 9.45 -32.61 1.17
N SER A 192 9.49 -32.23 2.46
CA SER A 192 10.63 -32.46 3.33
C SER A 192 10.62 -33.86 3.98
N GLY A 193 9.43 -34.45 4.15
CA GLY A 193 9.24 -35.72 4.86
C GLY A 193 8.39 -36.77 4.11
N ASP A 194 7.68 -36.42 3.04
CA ASP A 194 6.89 -37.39 2.27
C ASP A 194 7.79 -38.18 1.29
N GLU A 195 7.99 -39.46 1.60
CA GLU A 195 8.73 -40.41 0.78
C GLU A 195 8.17 -40.57 -0.65
N ASN A 196 6.94 -40.15 -0.94
CA ASN A 196 6.34 -40.21 -2.29
C ASN A 196 6.46 -38.90 -3.07
N ASN A 197 6.85 -37.80 -2.41
CA ASN A 197 6.94 -36.46 -2.98
C ASN A 197 8.23 -35.74 -2.49
N CYS A 198 9.31 -36.49 -2.33
CA CYS A 198 10.49 -35.99 -1.62
C CYS A 198 11.27 -34.96 -2.46
N GLY A 199 11.40 -33.74 -1.97
CA GLY A 199 12.05 -32.61 -2.66
C GLY A 199 11.17 -31.96 -3.73
N PHE A 200 10.48 -32.75 -4.56
CA PHE A 200 9.53 -32.28 -5.56
C PHE A 200 8.35 -33.24 -5.76
N CYS A 201 7.28 -32.72 -6.33
CA CYS A 201 6.03 -33.46 -6.52
C CYS A 201 6.21 -34.73 -7.35
N ASN A 202 5.62 -35.84 -6.89
CA ASN A 202 5.71 -37.18 -7.46
C ASN A 202 7.12 -37.81 -7.44
N ASN A 203 8.06 -37.28 -6.66
CA ASN A 203 9.37 -37.90 -6.46
C ASN A 203 9.32 -38.98 -5.38
N SER A 204 9.03 -40.22 -5.77
CA SER A 204 9.01 -41.33 -4.82
C SER A 204 10.42 -41.86 -4.58
N CYS A 205 10.86 -41.87 -3.32
CA CYS A 205 12.14 -42.39 -2.90
C CYS A 205 12.25 -43.88 -3.18
N LYS A 206 13.23 -44.25 -4.00
CA LYS A 206 13.52 -45.64 -4.31
C LYS A 206 14.00 -46.35 -3.04
N SER A 207 13.34 -47.46 -2.68
CA SER A 207 13.77 -48.28 -1.54
C SER A 207 15.21 -48.78 -1.71
N PRO A 208 16.13 -48.46 -0.79
CA PRO A 208 17.50 -48.95 -0.81
C PRO A 208 17.56 -50.46 -0.57
N THR A 209 18.61 -51.10 -1.08
CA THR A 209 18.84 -52.53 -0.84
C THR A 209 18.95 -52.79 0.66
N ASN A 210 18.14 -53.71 1.19
CA ASN A 210 18.08 -54.05 2.62
C ASN A 210 17.86 -52.87 3.58
N GLY A 211 17.41 -51.71 3.09
CA GLY A 211 17.08 -50.53 3.89
C GLY A 211 15.62 -50.12 3.76
N THR A 212 15.25 -49.05 4.45
CA THR A 212 14.03 -48.28 4.21
C THR A 212 14.38 -46.97 3.52
N ALA A 213 13.54 -46.51 2.60
CA ALA A 213 13.66 -45.14 2.11
C ALA A 213 13.24 -44.18 3.23
N LEU A 214 13.84 -42.99 3.27
CA LEU A 214 13.43 -41.89 4.12
C LEU A 214 13.55 -40.62 3.29
N CYS A 215 12.55 -39.74 3.39
CA CYS A 215 12.71 -38.36 2.94
C CYS A 215 13.19 -37.55 4.14
N ASP A 216 14.41 -37.01 4.05
CA ASP A 216 14.98 -36.12 5.07
C ASP A 216 15.37 -34.81 4.41
N ASN A 217 14.69 -33.73 4.81
CA ASN A 217 14.86 -32.39 4.25
C ASN A 217 14.79 -32.35 2.70
N GLY A 218 13.87 -33.13 2.12
CA GLY A 218 13.64 -33.16 0.68
C GLY A 218 14.65 -33.99 -0.12
N LEU A 219 15.55 -34.71 0.56
CA LEU A 219 16.47 -35.64 -0.06
C LEU A 219 16.06 -37.08 0.28
N CYS A 220 16.02 -37.93 -0.75
CA CYS A 220 15.84 -39.36 -0.55
C CYS A 220 17.12 -39.95 0.02
N VAL A 221 17.08 -40.30 1.30
CA VAL A 221 18.21 -40.90 2.02
C VAL A 221 17.89 -42.32 2.46
N LEU A 222 18.92 -43.04 2.90
CA LEU A 222 18.77 -44.30 3.60
C LEU A 222 18.21 -44.02 4.99
N GLY A 223 17.05 -44.59 5.30
CA GLY A 223 16.46 -44.55 6.64
C GLY A 223 17.14 -45.54 7.58
N SER A 224 16.46 -46.64 7.87
CA SER A 224 16.98 -47.67 8.76
C SER A 224 17.35 -48.94 8.00
N CYS A 225 18.45 -49.58 8.41
CA CYS A 225 18.77 -50.91 7.92
C CYS A 225 17.79 -51.94 8.46
N LYS A 226 17.37 -52.86 7.58
CA LYS A 226 16.60 -54.03 8.00
C LYS A 226 17.41 -54.83 9.01
N ASN A 227 16.71 -55.46 9.94
CA ASN A 227 17.34 -56.18 11.04
C ASN A 227 18.33 -57.24 10.50
N GLY A 228 19.58 -57.19 10.97
CA GLY A 228 20.67 -58.03 10.49
C GLY A 228 21.49 -57.46 9.33
N PHE A 229 21.21 -56.22 8.89
CA PHE A 229 22.02 -55.49 7.93
C PHE A 229 22.56 -54.17 8.50
N ALA A 230 23.68 -53.69 7.95
CA ALA A 230 24.27 -52.40 8.27
C ALA A 230 24.84 -51.72 7.00
N ASP A 231 24.83 -50.40 7.01
CA ASP A 231 25.57 -49.56 6.08
C ASP A 231 26.98 -49.34 6.67
N CYS A 232 27.97 -50.10 6.19
CA CYS A 232 29.31 -50.06 6.77
C CYS A 232 30.25 -49.08 6.05
N ASN A 233 29.90 -48.66 4.83
CA ASN A 233 30.68 -47.71 4.05
C ASN A 233 30.14 -46.27 4.16
N GLN A 234 29.00 -46.08 4.83
CA GLN A 234 28.21 -44.84 4.95
C GLN A 234 27.76 -44.30 3.60
N ASN A 235 27.53 -45.19 2.64
CA ASN A 235 27.02 -44.84 1.33
C ASN A 235 25.53 -45.20 1.23
N SER A 236 24.69 -44.18 1.24
CA SER A 236 23.24 -44.36 1.11
C SER A 236 22.81 -44.93 -0.25
N GLU A 237 23.67 -44.93 -1.27
CA GLU A 237 23.32 -45.39 -2.64
C GLU A 237 23.17 -46.90 -2.78
N ASP A 238 24.02 -47.70 -2.12
CA ASP A 238 23.96 -49.16 -2.16
C ASP A 238 23.18 -49.78 -1.00
N GLY A 239 22.79 -48.98 -0.01
CA GLY A 239 21.79 -49.30 1.00
C GLY A 239 22.41 -49.87 2.28
N CYS A 240 21.95 -51.04 2.71
CA CYS A 240 22.53 -51.77 3.85
C CYS A 240 23.13 -53.07 3.34
N GLU A 241 24.23 -52.90 2.65
CA GLU A 241 24.99 -53.88 1.89
C GLU A 241 25.65 -54.95 2.77
N TRP A 242 25.83 -54.69 4.07
CA TRP A 242 26.54 -55.61 4.96
C TRP A 242 25.60 -56.46 5.82
N ASN A 243 25.73 -57.78 5.78
CA ASN A 243 24.96 -58.68 6.63
C ASN A 243 25.69 -58.94 7.95
N VAL A 244 25.33 -58.20 9.01
CA VAL A 244 26.00 -58.32 10.31
C VAL A 244 25.78 -59.66 11.02
N LEU A 245 24.76 -60.44 10.63
CA LEU A 245 24.52 -61.79 11.18
C LEU A 245 25.44 -62.84 10.56
N GLN A 246 25.89 -62.61 9.33
CA GLN A 246 26.76 -63.53 8.59
C GLN A 246 28.23 -63.11 8.68
N ASP A 247 28.49 -61.79 8.58
CA ASP A 247 29.82 -61.25 8.29
C ASP A 247 30.43 -60.47 9.49
N GLY A 248 29.68 -60.30 10.59
CA GLY A 248 30.11 -59.62 11.82
C GLY A 248 29.83 -58.11 11.87
N ALA A 249 30.19 -57.45 12.97
CA ALA A 249 29.99 -56.00 13.15
C ALA A 249 30.79 -55.19 12.10
N CYS A 250 30.33 -53.97 11.74
CA CYS A 250 31.05 -53.03 10.87
C CYS A 250 32.39 -52.62 11.49
N ALA A 251 33.36 -53.51 11.41
CA ALA A 251 34.72 -53.29 11.85
C ALA A 251 35.57 -53.15 10.60
N CYS A 252 36.14 -51.97 10.40
CA CYS A 252 37.24 -51.78 9.47
C CYS A 252 38.56 -52.06 10.20
N VAL A 253 39.60 -52.46 9.47
CA VAL A 253 40.91 -52.64 10.08
C VAL A 253 41.45 -51.25 10.45
N PRO A 254 41.87 -50.97 11.69
CA PRO A 254 42.45 -49.68 12.06
C PRO A 254 43.54 -49.24 11.07
N GLY A 255 43.41 -48.05 10.50
CA GLY A 255 44.32 -47.54 9.46
C GLY A 255 44.08 -48.04 8.04
N GLN A 256 43.08 -48.90 7.80
CA GLN A 256 42.60 -49.22 6.45
C GLN A 256 42.06 -47.95 5.78
N THR A 257 42.20 -47.85 4.46
CA THR A 257 41.72 -46.73 3.66
C THR A 257 40.71 -47.19 2.61
N GLN A 258 39.69 -46.39 2.34
CA GLN A 258 38.78 -46.59 1.19
C GLN A 258 38.38 -45.28 0.53
N SER A 259 37.86 -45.37 -0.70
CA SER A 259 37.28 -44.23 -1.41
C SER A 259 36.01 -43.75 -0.70
N CYS A 260 35.74 -42.46 -0.77
CA CYS A 260 34.53 -41.83 -0.24
C CYS A 260 34.16 -40.62 -1.08
N TYR A 261 32.89 -40.26 -1.11
CA TYR A 261 32.41 -39.07 -1.79
C TYR A 261 31.08 -38.67 -1.16
N GLN A 262 30.97 -37.43 -0.67
CA GLN A 262 29.79 -36.95 0.03
C GLN A 262 28.93 -36.00 -0.81
N GLY A 263 29.16 -35.93 -2.12
CA GLY A 263 28.42 -35.09 -3.06
C GLY A 263 27.18 -35.79 -3.63
N VAL A 264 26.33 -35.03 -4.33
CA VAL A 264 25.09 -35.53 -4.95
C VAL A 264 25.39 -36.71 -5.90
N PRO A 265 24.56 -37.77 -5.92
CA PRO A 265 24.69 -38.89 -6.87
C PRO A 265 24.85 -38.43 -8.32
N GLY A 266 25.82 -39.00 -9.04
CA GLY A 266 26.09 -38.68 -10.45
C GLY A 266 27.13 -37.59 -10.71
N THR A 267 27.57 -36.87 -9.67
CA THR A 267 28.56 -35.76 -9.81
C THR A 267 30.02 -36.22 -9.65
N VAL A 268 30.26 -37.44 -9.16
CA VAL A 268 31.62 -37.94 -8.91
C VAL A 268 32.41 -38.14 -10.20
N GLY A 269 33.55 -37.46 -10.34
CA GLY A 269 34.39 -37.53 -11.55
C GLY A 269 33.86 -36.69 -12.72
N VAL A 270 32.87 -35.84 -12.47
CA VAL A 270 32.34 -34.85 -13.40
C VAL A 270 32.92 -33.48 -13.01
N GLY A 271 33.34 -32.67 -13.99
CA GLY A 271 34.03 -31.41 -13.72
C GLY A 271 35.26 -31.54 -12.78
N PRO A 272 35.44 -30.62 -11.81
CA PRO A 272 36.47 -30.69 -10.78
C PRO A 272 36.12 -31.67 -9.65
N CYS A 273 34.89 -32.19 -9.59
CA CYS A 273 34.44 -33.06 -8.50
C CYS A 273 35.12 -34.43 -8.51
N LYS A 274 35.53 -34.86 -7.32
CA LYS A 274 36.21 -36.16 -7.16
C LYS A 274 36.06 -36.73 -5.76
N ALA A 275 36.13 -38.05 -5.71
CA ALA A 275 36.18 -38.80 -4.48
C ALA A 275 37.44 -38.48 -3.65
N GLY A 276 37.28 -38.49 -2.33
CA GLY A 276 38.35 -38.45 -1.35
C GLY A 276 38.72 -39.85 -0.84
N THR A 277 39.53 -39.88 0.21
CA THR A 277 39.90 -41.11 0.93
C THR A 277 39.54 -40.97 2.40
N GLN A 278 38.79 -41.93 2.92
CA GLN A 278 38.50 -42.06 4.34
C GLN A 278 39.38 -43.15 4.95
N THR A 279 39.84 -42.92 6.18
CA THR A 279 40.70 -43.84 6.93
C THR A 279 39.95 -44.37 8.14
N CYS A 280 40.01 -45.68 8.35
CA CYS A 280 39.42 -46.33 9.51
C CYS A 280 40.07 -45.80 10.79
N LYS A 281 39.24 -45.41 11.76
CA LYS A 281 39.67 -44.91 13.07
C LYS A 281 40.54 -45.94 13.79
N GLU A 282 41.45 -45.47 14.64
CA GLU A 282 42.41 -46.34 15.34
C GLU A 282 41.76 -47.39 16.24
N ASP A 283 40.54 -47.14 16.71
CA ASP A 283 39.75 -48.07 17.51
C ASP A 283 38.91 -49.06 16.67
N GLY A 284 38.97 -48.98 15.33
CA GLY A 284 38.22 -49.84 14.42
C GLY A 284 36.71 -49.56 14.40
N SER A 285 36.26 -48.47 15.03
CA SER A 285 34.83 -48.15 15.21
C SER A 285 34.13 -47.63 13.96
N GLY A 286 34.87 -47.41 12.87
CA GLY A 286 34.34 -46.93 11.60
C GLY A 286 35.31 -46.00 10.88
N TRP A 287 34.85 -45.44 9.77
CA TRP A 287 35.63 -44.54 8.92
C TRP A 287 35.67 -43.11 9.47
N GLY A 288 36.81 -42.44 9.29
CA GLY A 288 37.01 -41.01 9.58
C GLY A 288 36.62 -40.12 8.39
N ASP A 289 37.01 -38.85 8.44
CA ASP A 289 36.64 -37.86 7.42
C ASP A 289 37.09 -38.25 6.00
N CYS A 290 36.30 -37.82 5.01
CA CYS A 290 36.62 -38.02 3.61
C CYS A 290 37.64 -36.99 3.11
N VAL A 291 38.93 -37.27 3.33
CA VAL A 291 40.02 -36.33 3.02
C VAL A 291 40.26 -36.26 1.51
N GLY A 292 40.31 -35.04 0.96
CA GLY A 292 40.69 -34.79 -0.43
C GLY A 292 39.56 -34.89 -1.47
N GLN A 293 38.31 -35.08 -1.01
CA GLN A 293 37.14 -34.94 -1.88
C GLN A 293 37.00 -33.50 -2.39
N VAL A 294 36.47 -33.34 -3.59
CA VAL A 294 36.02 -32.05 -4.14
C VAL A 294 34.54 -32.23 -4.43
N LEU A 295 33.70 -31.51 -3.68
CA LEU A 295 32.25 -31.57 -3.78
C LEU A 295 31.74 -30.56 -4.82
N PRO A 296 30.54 -30.77 -5.37
CA PRO A 296 29.86 -29.78 -6.21
C PRO A 296 29.73 -28.44 -5.49
N LYS A 297 29.86 -27.36 -6.25
CA LYS A 297 29.65 -25.98 -5.82
C LYS A 297 28.74 -25.30 -6.82
N TYR A 298 28.16 -24.16 -6.44
CA TYR A 298 27.44 -23.34 -7.42
C TYR A 298 28.36 -22.95 -8.58
N GLU A 299 27.82 -22.97 -9.80
CA GLU A 299 28.49 -22.53 -11.02
C GLU A 299 29.09 -21.14 -10.85
N VAL A 300 30.41 -21.02 -11.03
CA VAL A 300 31.07 -19.72 -11.09
C VAL A 300 31.05 -19.27 -12.54
N CYS A 301 30.15 -18.34 -12.85
CA CYS A 301 29.83 -17.99 -14.23
C CYS A 301 31.03 -17.58 -15.09
N ALA A 302 31.02 -18.04 -16.34
CA ALA A 302 31.99 -17.73 -17.39
C ALA A 302 33.44 -18.11 -17.04
N ASN A 303 33.62 -19.07 -16.13
CA ASN A 303 34.93 -19.63 -15.81
C ASN A 303 35.28 -20.86 -16.66
N ALA A 304 34.34 -21.36 -17.48
CA ALA A 304 34.47 -22.58 -18.28
C ALA A 304 34.78 -23.85 -17.46
N ILE A 305 34.37 -23.87 -16.20
CA ILE A 305 34.43 -25.00 -15.28
C ILE A 305 32.99 -25.40 -14.96
N ASP A 306 32.79 -26.70 -14.83
CA ASP A 306 31.55 -27.36 -14.40
C ASP A 306 31.61 -27.48 -12.88
N ASP A 307 31.44 -26.37 -12.16
CA ASP A 307 31.61 -26.30 -10.70
C ASP A 307 30.54 -27.11 -9.95
N ASP A 308 29.34 -27.22 -10.52
CA ASP A 308 28.24 -28.02 -9.97
C ASP A 308 28.32 -29.51 -10.37
N CYS A 309 29.27 -29.84 -11.25
CA CYS A 309 29.59 -31.19 -11.66
C CYS A 309 28.39 -31.93 -12.26
N ASN A 310 27.52 -31.21 -12.97
CA ASN A 310 26.36 -31.72 -13.68
C ASN A 310 26.71 -32.22 -15.10
N GLY A 311 27.92 -31.93 -15.58
CA GLY A 311 28.44 -32.37 -16.88
C GLY A 311 28.40 -31.28 -17.96
N ALA A 312 27.99 -30.08 -17.62
CA ALA A 312 27.99 -28.90 -18.48
C ALA A 312 28.64 -27.72 -17.76
N ALA A 313 29.82 -27.32 -18.25
CA ALA A 313 30.45 -26.09 -17.79
C ALA A 313 29.61 -24.89 -18.22
N ASP A 314 29.40 -23.95 -17.30
CA ASP A 314 28.58 -22.76 -17.53
C ASP A 314 27.15 -23.11 -18.01
N ASP A 315 26.52 -24.12 -17.39
CA ASP A 315 25.11 -24.45 -17.59
C ASP A 315 24.22 -23.31 -17.07
N PHE A 316 23.75 -22.46 -17.98
CA PHE A 316 22.95 -21.26 -17.68
C PHE A 316 21.48 -21.55 -17.24
N GLY A 317 21.16 -22.71 -16.69
CA GLY A 317 19.81 -23.26 -16.74
C GLY A 317 19.10 -23.54 -15.41
N GLY A 318 18.89 -22.55 -14.56
CA GLY A 318 18.01 -22.70 -13.41
C GLY A 318 17.47 -21.38 -12.91
N ASP A 319 16.27 -21.02 -13.37
CA ASP A 319 15.30 -20.19 -12.63
C ASP A 319 14.29 -21.21 -12.08
N PHE A 320 14.64 -21.82 -10.96
CA PHE A 320 13.94 -22.97 -10.39
C PHE A 320 12.65 -22.56 -9.69
N ASP A 321 12.58 -21.34 -9.18
CA ASP A 321 11.37 -20.80 -8.59
C ASP A 321 10.43 -20.13 -9.63
N GLY A 322 10.94 -19.73 -10.78
CA GLY A 322 10.20 -19.11 -11.87
C GLY A 322 9.89 -17.64 -11.65
N ASP A 323 10.76 -16.90 -10.96
CA ASP A 323 10.65 -15.46 -10.71
C ASP A 323 11.37 -14.59 -11.76
N GLY A 324 12.09 -15.22 -12.68
CA GLY A 324 12.82 -14.59 -13.79
C GLY A 324 14.28 -14.26 -13.48
N TYR A 325 14.78 -14.65 -12.31
CA TYR A 325 16.18 -14.55 -11.92
C TYR A 325 16.76 -15.95 -11.76
N SER A 326 17.93 -16.18 -12.35
CA SER A 326 18.61 -17.48 -12.24
C SER A 326 19.62 -17.45 -11.11
N SER A 327 19.90 -18.63 -10.55
CA SER A 327 21.01 -18.85 -9.60
C SER A 327 22.40 -18.52 -10.17
N CYS A 328 22.60 -18.60 -11.50
CA CYS A 328 23.85 -18.23 -12.18
C CYS A 328 23.87 -16.78 -12.67
N GLY A 329 24.78 -15.95 -12.16
CA GLY A 329 25.02 -14.56 -12.57
C GLY A 329 25.27 -13.59 -11.42
N GLY A 330 25.40 -14.10 -10.18
CA GLY A 330 25.38 -13.29 -8.96
C GLY A 330 23.98 -12.79 -8.62
N GLY A 331 22.94 -13.54 -9.03
CA GLY A 331 21.58 -13.06 -9.06
C GLY A 331 20.75 -13.55 -7.90
N ASP A 332 20.06 -14.66 -8.13
CA ASP A 332 19.12 -15.19 -7.16
C ASP A 332 19.82 -16.07 -6.11
N CYS A 333 19.81 -15.60 -4.87
CA CYS A 333 20.35 -16.25 -3.69
C CYS A 333 19.34 -17.19 -2.99
N CYS A 334 18.12 -17.29 -3.53
CA CYS A 334 16.97 -17.96 -2.93
C CYS A 334 16.14 -18.76 -3.96
N ASP A 335 16.78 -19.43 -4.90
CA ASP A 335 16.11 -20.16 -6.00
C ASP A 335 15.34 -21.43 -5.54
N TYR A 336 15.54 -21.88 -4.30
CA TYR A 336 14.83 -23.00 -3.70
C TYR A 336 14.63 -22.83 -2.19
N LEU A 337 13.54 -23.41 -1.68
CA LEU A 337 13.24 -23.40 -0.25
C LEU A 337 14.39 -23.99 0.56
N SER A 338 15.01 -23.18 1.41
CA SER A 338 16.13 -23.57 2.27
C SER A 338 16.17 -22.73 3.56
N PRO A 339 16.94 -23.12 4.59
CA PRO A 339 17.11 -22.30 5.79
C PRO A 339 17.70 -20.93 5.43
N GLY A 340 16.94 -19.85 5.65
CA GLY A 340 17.29 -18.49 5.19
C GLY A 340 16.66 -18.10 3.84
N CYS A 341 15.85 -18.98 3.25
CA CYS A 341 15.12 -18.76 2.02
C CYS A 341 13.72 -19.40 2.13
N SER A 342 12.82 -18.71 2.84
CA SER A 342 11.45 -19.20 3.10
C SER A 342 10.44 -18.87 2.00
N ASN A 343 10.79 -17.93 1.12
CA ASN A 343 9.95 -17.54 -0.01
C ASN A 343 10.83 -17.20 -1.22
N PRO A 344 11.22 -18.22 -2.01
CA PRO A 344 12.06 -18.07 -3.19
C PRO A 344 11.75 -16.84 -4.03
N LYS A 345 10.48 -16.73 -4.47
CA LYS A 345 10.04 -15.67 -5.39
C LYS A 345 10.14 -14.24 -4.90
N ALA A 346 10.36 -14.06 -3.61
CA ALA A 346 10.43 -12.74 -2.98
C ALA A 346 11.87 -12.29 -2.70
N VAL A 347 12.86 -13.13 -3.03
CA VAL A 347 14.26 -12.88 -2.77
C VAL A 347 15.01 -13.06 -4.07
N ASN A 348 15.47 -11.96 -4.66
CA ASN A 348 16.16 -11.91 -5.95
C ASN A 348 16.76 -10.50 -6.16
N PRO A 349 17.65 -10.27 -7.14
CA PRO A 349 18.24 -8.96 -7.41
C PRO A 349 17.27 -7.82 -7.71
N GLY A 350 16.04 -8.16 -8.09
CA GLY A 350 14.96 -7.20 -8.34
C GLY A 350 14.18 -6.82 -7.08
N ALA A 351 14.42 -7.48 -5.96
CA ALA A 351 13.71 -7.29 -4.71
C ALA A 351 14.21 -6.06 -3.95
N TYR A 352 13.38 -5.55 -3.05
CA TYR A 352 13.74 -4.51 -2.11
C TYR A 352 14.19 -5.14 -0.80
N GLU A 353 15.31 -4.67 -0.27
CA GLU A 353 15.80 -5.06 1.05
C GLU A 353 14.93 -4.46 2.15
N PHE A 354 14.13 -5.30 2.83
CA PHE A 354 13.28 -4.92 3.94
C PHE A 354 14.06 -5.02 5.25
N PRO A 355 14.38 -3.89 5.91
CA PRO A 355 15.25 -3.94 7.06
C PRO A 355 14.65 -4.71 8.25
N ASN A 356 15.47 -5.54 8.87
CA ASN A 356 15.21 -6.34 10.06
C ASN A 356 14.19 -7.48 9.87
N ASP A 357 14.09 -8.04 8.66
CA ASP A 357 13.31 -9.25 8.38
C ASP A 357 14.15 -10.55 8.49
N GLY A 358 15.47 -10.43 8.59
CA GLY A 358 16.41 -11.53 8.74
C GLY A 358 16.77 -12.24 7.44
N LEU A 359 16.43 -11.68 6.29
CA LEU A 359 16.70 -12.19 4.95
C LEU A 359 17.51 -11.15 4.17
N ASP A 360 18.47 -11.59 3.38
CA ASP A 360 19.04 -10.76 2.31
C ASP A 360 18.07 -10.88 1.12
N ASN A 361 17.14 -9.93 1.00
CA ASN A 361 16.07 -10.01 0.01
C ASN A 361 16.58 -9.71 -1.39
N ASP A 362 17.50 -8.74 -1.53
CA ASP A 362 17.98 -8.28 -2.83
C ASP A 362 19.25 -8.99 -3.33
N CYS A 363 19.69 -10.00 -2.56
CA CYS A 363 20.87 -10.82 -2.85
C CYS A 363 22.15 -9.98 -3.00
N ASP A 364 22.20 -8.85 -2.32
CA ASP A 364 23.31 -7.92 -2.32
C ASP A 364 23.82 -7.74 -0.88
N SER A 365 24.85 -8.50 -0.52
CA SER A 365 25.48 -8.42 0.80
C SER A 365 26.02 -7.02 1.20
N THR A 366 26.02 -6.04 0.29
CA THR A 366 26.36 -4.64 0.59
C THR A 366 25.18 -3.80 1.10
N THR A 367 23.96 -4.32 0.98
CA THR A 367 22.71 -3.80 1.57
C THR A 367 22.25 -4.75 2.68
N PRO A 368 22.92 -4.77 3.85
CA PRO A 368 22.61 -5.73 4.90
C PRO A 368 21.28 -5.41 5.60
N ASP A 369 20.50 -6.45 5.88
CA ASP A 369 19.22 -6.45 6.63
C ASP A 369 19.18 -5.56 7.88
N ASN A 370 20.31 -5.42 8.59
CA ASN A 370 20.38 -4.67 9.85
C ASN A 370 20.79 -3.20 9.68
N GLU A 371 20.92 -2.70 8.44
CA GLU A 371 21.22 -1.30 8.17
C GLU A 371 20.05 -0.61 7.47
N GLU A 372 19.75 0.61 7.91
CA GLU A 372 18.77 1.44 7.20
C GLU A 372 19.38 1.89 5.86
N PRO A 373 18.58 1.94 4.77
CA PRO A 373 19.05 2.44 3.48
C PRO A 373 19.70 3.81 3.61
N GLN A 374 20.91 3.96 3.03
CA GLN A 374 21.65 5.21 3.12
C GLN A 374 20.87 6.37 2.47
N PRO A 375 20.81 7.55 3.11
CA PRO A 375 20.14 8.70 2.54
C PRO A 375 20.87 9.15 1.26
N CYS A 376 20.10 9.51 0.22
CA CYS A 376 20.63 10.00 -1.05
C CYS A 376 20.37 11.49 -1.29
N SER A 377 19.81 12.18 -0.29
CA SER A 377 19.61 13.62 -0.27
C SER A 377 19.95 14.15 1.12
N GLU A 378 20.99 14.98 1.19
CA GLU A 378 21.57 15.43 2.48
C GLU A 378 21.51 16.95 2.67
N ALA A 379 21.33 17.71 1.60
CA ALA A 379 21.46 19.16 1.61
C ALA A 379 20.28 19.84 0.94
N ALA A 380 19.88 20.99 1.51
CA ALA A 380 18.89 21.85 0.89
C ALA A 380 19.37 22.31 -0.50
N LYS A 381 18.44 22.36 -1.45
CA LYS A 381 18.68 22.81 -2.82
C LYS A 381 17.50 23.66 -3.27
N LEU A 382 17.74 24.95 -3.38
CA LEU A 382 16.71 25.93 -3.67
C LEU A 382 16.64 26.28 -5.17
N THR A 383 17.75 26.17 -5.89
CA THR A 383 17.84 26.52 -7.32
C THR A 383 18.44 25.39 -8.14
N GLY A 384 18.08 25.30 -9.42
CA GLY A 384 18.56 24.25 -10.32
C GLY A 384 18.15 22.85 -9.86
N VAL A 385 17.00 22.72 -9.20
CA VAL A 385 16.46 21.46 -8.69
C VAL A 385 15.99 20.61 -9.87
N LEU A 386 16.54 19.41 -9.98
CA LEU A 386 16.17 18.42 -10.99
C LEU A 386 15.07 17.51 -10.42
N ALA A 387 14.30 16.87 -11.30
CA ALA A 387 13.32 15.86 -10.85
C ALA A 387 13.99 14.69 -10.11
N GLU A 388 15.24 14.35 -10.45
CA GLU A 388 16.04 13.36 -9.71
C GLU A 388 16.34 13.81 -8.27
N ASP A 389 16.55 15.11 -8.03
CA ASP A 389 16.74 15.63 -6.68
C ASP A 389 15.45 15.47 -5.87
N VAL A 390 14.28 15.67 -6.49
CA VAL A 390 12.98 15.44 -5.86
C VAL A 390 12.81 13.97 -5.50
N ALA A 391 13.09 13.04 -6.43
CA ALA A 391 13.03 11.60 -6.15
C ALA A 391 13.94 11.22 -4.96
N LYS A 392 15.17 11.71 -4.93
CA LYS A 392 16.12 11.44 -3.82
C LYS A 392 15.67 12.02 -2.49
N ALA A 393 15.05 13.20 -2.51
CA ALA A 393 14.53 13.87 -1.31
C ALA A 393 13.22 13.26 -0.79
N ILE A 394 12.66 12.27 -1.48
CA ILE A 394 11.57 11.42 -1.00
C ILE A 394 12.04 9.97 -0.90
N GLU A 395 13.32 9.71 -0.60
CA GLU A 395 13.88 8.36 -0.39
C GLU A 395 13.93 7.41 -1.61
N LEU A 396 13.62 7.88 -2.82
CA LEU A 396 13.84 7.09 -4.05
C LEU A 396 15.29 7.25 -4.54
N CYS A 397 16.18 6.48 -3.93
CA CYS A 397 17.63 6.60 -4.11
C CYS A 397 18.24 5.77 -5.25
N GLN A 398 17.57 4.69 -5.66
CA GLN A 398 18.08 3.74 -6.66
C GLN A 398 17.63 4.15 -8.06
N PHE A 399 18.59 4.42 -8.95
CA PHE A 399 18.34 4.74 -10.37
C PHE A 399 18.88 3.62 -11.24
N VAL A 400 18.07 3.14 -12.19
CA VAL A 400 18.38 1.97 -13.01
C VAL A 400 18.08 2.21 -14.48
N GLU A 401 18.73 1.45 -15.35
CA GLU A 401 18.43 1.46 -16.77
C GLU A 401 17.24 0.54 -17.12
N GLU A 402 16.49 0.91 -18.16
CA GLU A 402 15.38 0.10 -18.69
C GLU A 402 15.85 -1.30 -19.11
N ASN A 403 17.05 -1.39 -19.69
CA ASN A 403 17.68 -2.65 -20.04
C ASN A 403 19.11 -2.62 -19.47
N PRO A 404 19.41 -3.43 -18.45
CA PRO A 404 20.75 -3.47 -17.88
C PRO A 404 21.77 -3.99 -18.91
N PRO A 405 23.06 -3.70 -18.73
CA PRO A 405 24.14 -4.27 -19.55
C PRO A 405 24.08 -5.81 -19.61
N ALA A 406 24.61 -6.38 -20.68
CA ALA A 406 24.65 -7.83 -20.83
C ALA A 406 25.43 -8.48 -19.67
N GLY A 407 24.80 -9.41 -18.97
CA GLY A 407 25.37 -10.08 -17.79
C GLY A 407 24.95 -9.47 -16.45
N GLU A 408 24.13 -8.41 -16.45
CA GLU A 408 23.56 -7.83 -15.23
C GLU A 408 22.04 -8.08 -15.16
N TYR A 409 21.53 -8.29 -13.94
CA TYR A 409 20.11 -8.46 -13.69
C TYR A 409 19.36 -7.12 -13.66
N LYS A 410 18.06 -7.20 -13.91
CA LYS A 410 17.17 -6.04 -13.70
C LYS A 410 17.01 -5.81 -12.21
N LYS A 411 17.55 -4.70 -11.69
CA LYS A 411 17.21 -4.20 -10.35
C LYS A 411 15.95 -3.32 -10.39
N TRP A 412 15.25 -3.18 -9.27
CA TRP A 412 14.19 -2.17 -9.11
C TRP A 412 14.78 -0.75 -9.12
N GLY A 413 13.96 0.29 -9.24
CA GLY A 413 14.43 1.67 -9.11
C GLY A 413 13.79 2.66 -10.08
N VAL A 414 14.20 3.92 -9.97
CA VAL A 414 13.77 5.01 -10.82
C VAL A 414 14.43 4.87 -12.21
N LEU A 415 13.60 4.70 -13.23
CA LEU A 415 14.00 4.60 -14.64
C LEU A 415 14.17 5.98 -15.28
N SER A 416 13.29 6.92 -14.91
CA SER A 416 13.40 8.33 -15.32
C SER A 416 12.67 9.23 -14.34
N ALA A 417 13.13 10.47 -14.24
CA ALA A 417 12.51 11.53 -13.46
C ALA A 417 12.49 12.81 -14.29
N ASP A 418 11.29 13.36 -14.53
CA ASP A 418 11.09 14.51 -15.41
C ASP A 418 10.24 15.60 -14.74
N LEU A 419 10.60 16.87 -14.97
CA LEU A 419 9.73 18.01 -14.69
C LEU A 419 8.86 18.28 -15.91
N VAL A 420 7.54 18.21 -15.73
CA VAL A 420 6.54 18.40 -16.78
C VAL A 420 5.44 19.38 -16.33
N LEU A 421 4.58 19.79 -17.26
CA LEU A 421 3.38 20.59 -16.96
C LEU A 421 2.23 19.68 -16.45
N ALA A 422 1.13 20.25 -15.96
CA ALA A 422 0.00 19.46 -15.43
C ALA A 422 -0.65 18.55 -16.50
N ASN A 423 -0.74 19.01 -17.74
CA ASN A 423 -1.20 18.16 -18.86
C ASN A 423 -0.18 17.08 -19.29
N GLY A 424 1.00 17.05 -18.68
CA GLY A 424 2.04 16.07 -18.94
C GLY A 424 2.96 16.39 -20.11
N ASN A 425 2.82 17.57 -20.74
CA ASN A 425 3.70 18.03 -21.79
C ASN A 425 5.07 18.46 -21.24
N ALA A 426 6.12 18.26 -22.04
CA ALA A 426 7.45 18.73 -21.72
C ALA A 426 7.50 20.28 -21.70
N PRO A 427 8.16 20.90 -20.71
CA PRO A 427 8.28 22.34 -20.62
C PRO A 427 9.25 22.88 -21.68
N THR A 428 9.04 24.11 -22.13
CA THR A 428 10.07 24.87 -22.87
C THR A 428 11.28 25.14 -21.96
N GLY A 429 12.44 25.48 -22.53
CA GLY A 429 13.64 25.76 -21.71
C GLY A 429 13.46 26.88 -20.68
N ALA A 430 12.65 27.90 -21.00
CA ALA A 430 12.32 28.97 -20.06
C ALA A 430 11.39 28.48 -18.94
N GLN A 431 10.35 27.70 -19.28
CA GLN A 431 9.46 27.08 -18.30
C GLN A 431 10.23 26.13 -17.38
N LEU A 432 11.10 25.27 -17.94
CA LEU A 432 11.94 24.38 -17.15
C LEU A 432 12.83 25.16 -16.18
N THR A 433 13.42 26.27 -16.62
CA THR A 433 14.21 27.15 -15.75
C THR A 433 13.37 27.69 -14.59
N THR A 434 12.11 28.08 -14.84
CA THR A 434 11.19 28.49 -13.78
C THR A 434 10.88 27.34 -12.83
N LEU A 435 10.52 26.15 -13.34
CA LEU A 435 10.22 24.99 -12.50
C LEU A 435 11.39 24.63 -11.57
N GLN A 436 12.62 24.61 -12.10
CA GLN A 436 13.83 24.23 -11.36
C GLN A 436 14.32 25.27 -10.35
N ASN A 437 13.97 26.55 -10.55
CA ASN A 437 14.49 27.65 -9.72
C ASN A 437 13.43 28.29 -8.83
N LYS A 438 12.15 28.06 -9.12
CA LYS A 438 11.04 28.67 -8.40
C LYS A 438 10.05 27.68 -7.81
N SER A 439 9.49 26.82 -8.66
CA SER A 439 8.37 25.94 -8.29
C SER A 439 8.80 24.69 -7.52
N THR A 440 10.10 24.41 -7.44
CA THR A 440 10.65 23.23 -6.75
C THR A 440 11.76 23.61 -5.78
N ALA A 441 11.84 22.87 -4.67
CA ALA A 441 12.92 22.99 -3.68
C ALA A 441 13.17 21.65 -2.98
N ILE A 442 14.40 21.42 -2.56
CA ILE A 442 14.77 20.40 -1.57
C ILE A 442 15.06 21.13 -0.27
N LEU A 443 14.38 20.74 0.80
CA LEU A 443 14.27 21.53 2.03
C LEU A 443 14.70 20.71 3.25
N GLN A 444 15.42 21.32 4.18
CA GLN A 444 15.72 20.73 5.50
C GLN A 444 14.71 21.15 6.58
N ASN A 445 13.91 22.16 6.26
CA ASN A 445 12.80 22.67 7.05
C ASN A 445 11.89 23.49 6.13
N PHE A 446 10.65 23.72 6.56
CA PHE A 446 9.78 24.72 5.96
C PHE A 446 9.13 25.53 7.09
N GLY A 447 9.54 26.78 7.20
CA GLY A 447 9.32 27.58 8.39
C GLY A 447 10.10 27.04 9.59
N THR A 448 9.60 27.34 10.79
CA THR A 448 10.31 27.09 12.05
C THR A 448 10.10 25.67 12.59
N ASN A 449 8.96 25.06 12.26
CA ASN A 449 8.47 23.86 12.94
C ASN A 449 8.28 22.65 12.03
N VAL A 450 8.20 22.83 10.69
CA VAL A 450 8.05 21.71 9.77
C VAL A 450 9.41 21.22 9.32
N VAL A 451 9.68 19.94 9.59
CA VAL A 451 10.94 19.26 9.28
C VAL A 451 10.65 17.95 8.52
N PRO A 452 11.64 17.40 7.80
CA PRO A 452 11.53 16.09 7.15
C PRO A 452 11.06 15.00 8.12
N GLN A 453 10.18 14.12 7.62
CA GLN A 453 9.71 12.89 8.25
C GLN A 453 10.73 11.76 8.15
N LYS A 454 11.53 11.74 7.08
CA LYS A 454 12.63 10.78 6.90
C LYS A 454 13.84 11.48 6.28
N GLY A 455 15.02 10.91 6.50
CA GLY A 455 16.27 11.48 6.01
C GLY A 455 16.57 12.90 6.54
N ALA A 456 17.40 13.63 5.79
CA ALA A 456 17.82 14.98 6.15
C ALA A 456 17.04 16.07 5.39
N THR A 457 16.27 15.70 4.37
CA THR A 457 15.60 16.64 3.47
C THR A 457 14.25 16.10 3.02
N MET A 458 13.33 16.99 2.65
CA MET A 458 12.06 16.69 2.00
C MET A 458 11.93 17.45 0.68
N ALA A 459 11.04 17.01 -0.21
CA ALA A 459 10.73 17.72 -1.45
C ALA A 459 9.62 18.75 -1.26
N GLY A 460 9.74 19.91 -1.89
CA GLY A 460 8.72 20.95 -1.96
C GLY A 460 8.34 21.29 -3.39
N LEU A 461 7.05 21.34 -3.68
CA LEU A 461 6.48 21.81 -4.94
C LEU A 461 5.52 22.97 -4.66
N SER A 462 5.59 24.04 -5.43
CA SER A 462 4.72 25.22 -5.26
C SER A 462 4.32 25.81 -6.60
N THR A 463 3.11 26.36 -6.66
CA THR A 463 2.63 27.16 -7.77
C THR A 463 3.28 28.54 -7.82
N GLY A 464 3.86 29.00 -6.71
CA GLY A 464 4.67 30.20 -6.64
C GLY A 464 6.15 29.94 -6.37
N MET A 465 6.68 30.62 -5.36
CA MET A 465 8.07 30.54 -4.93
C MET A 465 8.21 29.53 -3.78
N MET A 466 8.80 28.36 -4.04
CA MET A 466 8.98 27.31 -3.02
C MET A 466 10.09 27.69 -2.00
N ARG A 467 9.80 28.65 -1.12
CA ARG A 467 10.69 29.26 -0.12
C ARG A 467 9.90 29.62 1.13
N ASP A 468 10.51 29.46 2.29
CA ASP A 468 9.97 30.01 3.54
C ASP A 468 10.55 31.42 3.84
N GLU A 469 10.09 32.09 4.91
CA GLU A 469 10.52 33.45 5.25
C GLU A 469 12.02 33.57 5.59
N ASN A 470 12.66 32.46 5.95
CA ASN A 470 14.08 32.40 6.31
C ASN A 470 14.96 32.06 5.10
N ASP A 471 14.38 31.58 4.01
CA ASP A 471 15.11 31.20 2.81
C ASP A 471 15.51 32.40 1.94
N ALA A 472 16.70 32.30 1.35
CA ALA A 472 17.14 33.26 0.36
C ALA A 472 16.23 33.22 -0.89
N GLY A 473 15.71 34.38 -1.25
CA GLY A 473 14.82 34.53 -2.40
C GLY A 473 13.34 34.33 -2.08
N PHE A 474 12.95 34.27 -0.81
CA PHE A 474 11.55 34.39 -0.42
C PHE A 474 10.90 35.61 -1.07
N ALA A 475 9.74 35.40 -1.69
CA ALA A 475 9.05 36.41 -2.48
C ALA A 475 7.58 36.62 -2.06
N GLY A 476 7.21 36.13 -0.87
CA GLY A 476 5.84 36.19 -0.36
C GLY A 476 5.03 34.97 -0.74
N TYR A 477 3.71 35.12 -0.62
CA TYR A 477 2.68 34.08 -0.83
C TYR A 477 1.90 34.28 -2.15
N HIS A 478 2.42 35.15 -3.02
CA HIS A 478 1.78 35.55 -4.25
C HIS A 478 2.85 35.82 -5.31
N VAL A 479 3.23 34.76 -6.02
CA VAL A 479 4.32 34.81 -7.00
C VAL A 479 3.89 34.19 -8.32
N TYR A 480 3.63 35.06 -9.28
CA TYR A 480 3.34 34.65 -10.65
C TYR A 480 4.55 34.00 -11.32
N ASN A 481 4.43 32.73 -11.69
CA ASN A 481 5.42 32.01 -12.46
C ASN A 481 5.21 32.16 -13.98
N GLY A 482 3.98 32.49 -14.40
CA GLY A 482 3.61 32.79 -15.78
C GLY A 482 3.61 31.55 -16.68
N ILE A 483 3.23 30.40 -16.12
CA ILE A 483 3.15 29.12 -16.82
C ILE A 483 1.70 28.64 -16.73
N ASP A 484 1.02 28.45 -17.86
CA ASP A 484 -0.33 27.89 -17.86
C ASP A 484 -0.36 26.59 -18.67
N SER A 485 -1.21 25.66 -18.25
CA SER A 485 -1.50 24.43 -18.99
C SER A 485 -2.92 23.93 -18.74
N ASP A 486 -3.36 22.94 -19.51
CA ASP A 486 -4.60 22.23 -19.19
C ASP A 486 -4.38 21.30 -17.98
N PRO A 487 -5.42 21.03 -17.16
CA PRO A 487 -5.34 19.98 -16.15
C PRO A 487 -5.13 18.58 -16.77
N PRO A 488 -4.72 17.57 -15.98
CA PRO A 488 -4.44 16.23 -16.49
C PRO A 488 -5.67 15.61 -17.18
N SER A 489 -5.52 15.25 -18.45
CA SER A 489 -6.65 14.76 -19.26
C SER A 489 -7.28 13.48 -18.71
N ALA A 490 -6.49 12.57 -18.15
CA ALA A 490 -6.99 11.35 -17.51
C ALA A 490 -7.86 11.65 -16.28
N TYR A 491 -7.43 12.61 -15.46
CA TYR A 491 -8.16 13.07 -14.28
C TYR A 491 -9.48 13.75 -14.68
N LEU A 492 -9.43 14.66 -15.67
CA LEU A 492 -10.63 15.30 -16.22
C LEU A 492 -11.62 14.29 -16.78
N LEU A 493 -11.16 13.32 -17.57
CA LEU A 493 -12.02 12.31 -18.19
C LEU A 493 -12.80 11.49 -17.15
N ALA A 494 -12.14 11.07 -16.07
CA ALA A 494 -12.78 10.35 -14.98
C ALA A 494 -13.79 11.22 -14.18
N ASN A 495 -13.64 12.54 -14.25
CA ASN A 495 -14.48 13.52 -13.54
C ASN A 495 -15.43 14.28 -14.48
N GLY A 496 -15.89 13.64 -15.57
CA GLY A 496 -16.90 14.22 -16.47
C GLY A 496 -16.41 15.42 -17.28
N GLY A 497 -15.10 15.50 -17.52
CA GLY A 497 -14.44 16.55 -18.28
C GLY A 497 -14.16 17.83 -17.50
N LYS A 498 -14.24 17.81 -16.17
CA LYS A 498 -14.06 18.99 -15.31
C LYS A 498 -13.25 18.64 -14.07
N LEU A 499 -12.62 19.65 -13.46
CA LEU A 499 -12.11 19.54 -12.10
C LEU A 499 -13.29 19.44 -11.11
N PRO A 500 -13.22 18.56 -10.10
CA PRO A 500 -14.24 18.49 -9.06
C PRO A 500 -14.35 19.83 -8.32
N SER A 501 -15.57 20.32 -8.09
CA SER A 501 -15.75 21.65 -7.50
C SER A 501 -15.61 21.67 -5.97
N SER A 502 -16.06 20.61 -5.28
CA SER A 502 -15.88 20.33 -3.85
C SER A 502 -16.84 19.21 -3.42
N GLN A 503 -16.43 18.32 -2.51
CA GLN A 503 -17.38 17.52 -1.70
C GLN A 503 -17.68 18.17 -0.34
N GLY A 504 -16.78 19.04 0.15
CA GLY A 504 -16.90 19.76 1.42
C GLY A 504 -17.78 21.03 1.41
N CYS A 505 -18.31 21.46 0.27
CA CYS A 505 -19.07 22.73 0.13
C CYS A 505 -20.53 22.55 -0.31
N ASN A 506 -21.22 21.53 0.23
CA ASN A 506 -22.62 21.19 -0.09
C ASN A 506 -22.92 21.06 -1.60
N GLY A 507 -21.91 20.78 -2.43
CA GLY A 507 -22.03 20.58 -3.87
C GLY A 507 -22.41 21.82 -4.71
N THR A 508 -22.28 23.04 -4.18
CA THR A 508 -22.77 24.27 -4.85
C THR A 508 -21.68 25.11 -5.55
N CYS A 509 -20.42 24.68 -5.48
CA CYS A 509 -19.29 25.43 -6.07
C CYS A 509 -19.20 25.20 -7.58
N THR A 510 -18.83 26.24 -8.31
CA THR A 510 -18.54 26.14 -9.75
C THR A 510 -17.15 25.56 -9.93
N SER A 511 -16.99 24.55 -10.78
CA SER A 511 -15.67 24.02 -11.17
C SER A 511 -14.87 25.06 -11.96
N GLY A 512 -13.59 25.24 -11.61
CA GLY A 512 -12.60 25.90 -12.47
C GLY A 512 -12.17 25.01 -13.65
N SER A 513 -11.43 25.58 -14.60
CA SER A 513 -11.14 24.95 -15.91
C SER A 513 -9.67 24.87 -16.33
N ASP A 514 -8.73 25.35 -15.53
CA ASP A 514 -7.35 25.60 -15.96
C ASP A 514 -6.36 25.10 -14.89
N ALA A 515 -5.11 24.83 -15.28
CA ALA A 515 -4.02 24.50 -14.37
C ALA A 515 -2.91 25.55 -14.54
N ASN A 516 -2.95 26.56 -13.68
CA ASN A 516 -2.02 27.68 -13.72
C ASN A 516 -0.84 27.46 -12.76
N ASP A 517 0.27 28.06 -13.13
CA ASP A 517 1.60 27.88 -12.56
C ASP A 517 1.91 26.44 -12.12
N PRO A 518 1.65 25.44 -12.99
CA PRO A 518 1.72 24.04 -12.60
C PRO A 518 3.17 23.59 -12.47
N VAL A 519 3.41 22.70 -11.51
CA VAL A 519 4.61 21.89 -11.44
C VAL A 519 4.21 20.43 -11.27
N ASN A 520 4.77 19.55 -12.11
CA ASN A 520 4.55 18.11 -12.05
C ASN A 520 5.89 17.37 -12.12
N VAL A 521 6.17 16.55 -11.13
CA VAL A 521 7.31 15.62 -11.11
C VAL A 521 6.79 14.25 -11.55
N ARG A 522 7.20 13.81 -12.74
CA ARG A 522 6.87 12.51 -13.29
C ARG A 522 8.02 11.53 -13.04
N LEU A 523 7.75 10.49 -12.27
CA LEU A 523 8.66 9.40 -11.98
C LEU A 523 8.20 8.14 -12.70
N LYS A 524 9.08 7.57 -13.53
CA LYS A 524 8.90 6.22 -14.07
C LYS A 524 9.74 5.28 -13.22
N ILE A 525 9.10 4.27 -12.61
CA ILE A 525 9.75 3.43 -11.60
C ILE A 525 9.52 1.96 -11.96
N ARG A 526 10.59 1.15 -11.96
CA ARG A 526 10.47 -0.31 -11.89
C ARG A 526 10.28 -0.69 -10.43
N THR A 527 9.13 -1.26 -10.09
CA THR A 527 8.81 -1.62 -8.71
C THR A 527 9.63 -2.82 -8.26
N PRO A 528 9.91 -2.96 -6.95
CA PRO A 528 10.52 -4.17 -6.42
C PRO A 528 9.68 -5.41 -6.71
N THR A 529 10.35 -6.55 -6.92
CA THR A 529 9.70 -7.85 -7.16
C THR A 529 8.99 -8.42 -5.93
N ASN A 530 9.29 -7.89 -4.74
CA ASN A 530 8.71 -8.31 -3.47
C ASN A 530 7.84 -7.22 -2.79
N ALA A 531 7.61 -6.07 -3.45
CA ALA A 531 6.75 -4.99 -2.94
C ALA A 531 5.37 -5.00 -3.61
N LYS A 532 4.32 -4.82 -2.81
CA LYS A 532 2.91 -4.86 -3.26
C LYS A 532 2.16 -3.54 -3.12
N SER A 533 2.72 -2.60 -2.36
CA SER A 533 2.26 -1.22 -2.28
C SER A 533 3.41 -0.30 -1.90
N PHE A 534 3.19 1.00 -1.98
CA PHE A 534 4.09 2.00 -1.39
C PHE A 534 3.30 3.00 -0.55
N THR A 535 3.96 3.61 0.42
CA THR A 535 3.46 4.73 1.21
C THR A 535 4.30 5.96 0.94
N TYR A 536 3.71 7.15 0.93
CA TYR A 536 4.43 8.42 0.99
C TYR A 536 3.69 9.40 1.89
N SER A 537 4.43 10.32 2.50
CA SER A 537 3.91 11.37 3.36
C SER A 537 3.85 12.69 2.61
N PHE A 538 2.84 13.51 2.87
CA PHE A 538 2.75 14.85 2.31
C PHE A 538 2.06 15.85 3.25
N ARG A 539 2.28 17.14 3.00
CA ARG A 539 1.51 18.26 3.59
C ARG A 539 1.08 19.21 2.51
N PHE A 540 -0.18 19.61 2.53
CA PHE A 540 -0.71 20.63 1.63
C PHE A 540 -0.86 21.95 2.36
N PHE A 541 -0.46 23.03 1.71
CA PHE A 541 -0.64 24.40 2.20
C PHE A 541 -1.20 25.28 1.10
N SER A 542 -2.00 26.27 1.48
CA SER A 542 -2.53 27.25 0.54
C SER A 542 -2.82 28.57 1.23
N PHE A 543 -2.53 29.66 0.53
CA PHE A 543 -2.92 31.01 0.94
C PHE A 543 -4.36 31.37 0.49
N GLU A 544 -5.03 30.50 -0.28
CA GLU A 544 -6.45 30.65 -0.59
C GLU A 544 -7.36 30.40 0.63
N TYR A 545 -6.82 29.70 1.63
CA TYR A 545 -7.46 29.51 2.93
C TYR A 545 -7.77 30.88 3.58
N TRP A 546 -8.98 31.26 3.89
CA TRP A 546 -10.26 30.59 3.96
C TRP A 546 -11.28 31.30 3.05
N THR A 547 -10.88 32.43 2.46
CA THR A 547 -11.78 33.36 1.75
C THR A 547 -12.15 32.85 0.36
N PHE A 548 -11.28 32.03 -0.23
CA PHE A 548 -11.49 31.45 -1.55
C PHE A 548 -11.91 29.97 -1.50
N GLN A 549 -12.00 29.41 -0.29
CA GLN A 549 -12.68 28.13 -0.11
C GLN A 549 -14.12 28.21 -0.63
N CYS A 550 -14.54 27.14 -1.28
CA CYS A 550 -15.85 27.00 -1.91
C CYS A 550 -16.09 27.97 -3.08
N THR A 551 -15.03 28.40 -3.75
CA THR A 551 -15.11 29.23 -4.97
C THR A 551 -14.61 28.46 -6.21
N THR A 552 -14.50 29.14 -7.35
CA THR A 552 -13.87 28.57 -8.55
C THR A 552 -12.35 28.45 -8.43
N PHE A 553 -11.76 29.16 -7.46
CA PHE A 553 -10.34 29.10 -7.15
C PHE A 553 -10.12 27.95 -6.17
N ASN A 554 -9.75 26.80 -6.73
CA ASN A 554 -9.73 25.52 -6.04
C ASN A 554 -8.45 24.80 -6.42
N ASP A 555 -7.34 25.23 -5.85
CA ASP A 555 -6.04 24.65 -6.18
C ASP A 555 -5.97 23.18 -5.76
N PHE A 556 -5.20 22.39 -6.50
CA PHE A 556 -5.10 20.94 -6.29
C PHE A 556 -3.67 20.51 -6.04
N PHE A 557 -3.53 19.52 -5.16
CA PHE A 557 -2.44 18.56 -5.20
C PHE A 557 -2.98 17.22 -5.72
N LEU A 558 -2.37 16.70 -6.79
CA LEU A 558 -2.69 15.38 -7.33
C LEU A 558 -1.45 14.49 -7.32
N ALA A 559 -1.64 13.23 -6.94
CA ALA A 559 -0.67 12.16 -7.16
C ALA A 559 -1.29 11.16 -8.12
N LEU A 560 -0.97 11.22 -9.41
CA LEU A 560 -1.55 10.32 -10.41
C LEU A 560 -0.68 9.08 -10.58
N LEU A 561 -1.24 7.90 -10.29
CA LEU A 561 -0.56 6.62 -10.44
C LEU A 561 -1.09 5.87 -11.67
N THR A 562 -0.17 5.51 -12.56
CA THR A 562 -0.41 4.51 -13.61
C THR A 562 0.31 3.22 -13.23
N SER A 563 -0.47 2.19 -12.91
CA SER A 563 -0.03 0.84 -12.54
C SER A 563 -1.05 -0.17 -13.06
N GLY A 564 -0.64 -1.43 -13.23
CA GLY A 564 -1.49 -2.57 -13.54
C GLY A 564 -2.26 -3.13 -12.35
N SER A 565 -2.11 -2.55 -11.15
CA SER A 565 -2.76 -3.04 -9.94
C SER A 565 -4.29 -2.90 -10.02
N PRO A 566 -5.06 -3.95 -9.64
CA PRO A 566 -6.51 -3.83 -9.51
C PRO A 566 -6.85 -2.87 -8.36
N GLY A 567 -8.04 -2.23 -8.44
CA GLY A 567 -8.55 -1.39 -7.35
C GLY A 567 -8.06 0.05 -7.33
N LEU A 568 -7.19 0.46 -8.26
CA LEU A 568 -6.79 1.87 -8.39
C LEU A 568 -7.98 2.76 -8.78
N PRO A 569 -8.05 4.01 -8.26
CA PRO A 569 -9.06 4.98 -8.65
C PRO A 569 -9.10 5.20 -10.17
N LEU A 570 -10.31 5.32 -10.74
CA LEU A 570 -10.48 5.59 -12.18
C LEU A 570 -9.84 6.91 -12.63
N ASP A 571 -9.79 7.89 -11.72
CA ASP A 571 -9.15 9.19 -11.92
C ASP A 571 -7.62 9.14 -11.75
N LYS A 572 -7.07 7.96 -11.40
CA LYS A 572 -5.67 7.68 -11.07
C LYS A 572 -5.13 8.42 -9.85
N ASN A 573 -5.91 9.26 -9.20
CA ASN A 573 -5.42 10.08 -8.11
C ASN A 573 -5.35 9.26 -6.82
N VAL A 574 -4.14 9.05 -6.30
CA VAL A 574 -3.85 8.38 -5.03
C VAL A 574 -3.55 9.38 -3.90
N ALA A 575 -3.58 10.69 -4.17
CA ALA A 575 -3.57 11.74 -3.15
C ALA A 575 -5.01 12.08 -2.76
N LYS A 576 -5.45 11.50 -1.64
CA LYS A 576 -6.81 11.72 -1.10
C LYS A 576 -6.72 12.29 0.32
N ASP A 577 -7.83 12.81 0.84
CA ASP A 577 -8.02 13.10 2.27
C ASP A 577 -8.66 11.89 3.00
N ALA A 578 -8.79 11.97 4.32
CA ALA A 578 -9.38 10.90 5.14
C ALA A 578 -10.84 10.56 4.78
N SER A 579 -11.52 11.42 4.02
CA SER A 579 -12.88 11.20 3.51
C SER A 579 -12.89 10.68 2.05
N GLY A 580 -11.73 10.41 1.47
CA GLY A 580 -11.58 9.92 0.10
C GLY A 580 -11.70 11.01 -0.98
N ASN A 581 -11.72 12.29 -0.61
CA ASN A 581 -11.77 13.39 -1.57
C ASN A 581 -10.37 13.73 -2.08
N ALA A 582 -10.27 14.39 -3.24
CA ALA A 582 -8.99 14.90 -3.72
C ALA A 582 -8.45 16.00 -2.79
N ILE A 583 -7.12 16.11 -2.69
CA ILE A 583 -6.47 17.20 -1.97
C ILE A 583 -6.65 18.49 -2.77
N SER A 584 -7.55 19.35 -2.29
CA SER A 584 -7.84 20.64 -2.90
C SER A 584 -8.33 21.67 -1.87
N VAL A 585 -8.16 22.96 -2.17
CA VAL A 585 -8.57 24.06 -1.27
C VAL A 585 -10.03 23.95 -0.82
N ASN A 586 -10.92 23.54 -1.73
CA ASN A 586 -12.35 23.46 -1.45
C ASN A 586 -12.80 22.25 -0.63
N ASN A 587 -11.96 21.27 -0.32
CA ASN A 587 -12.39 20.11 0.47
C ASN A 587 -12.20 20.30 1.99
N GLY A 588 -11.72 21.47 2.45
CA GLY A 588 -11.91 21.92 3.83
C GLY A 588 -11.20 21.11 4.91
N PHE A 589 -10.14 20.37 4.57
CA PHE A 589 -9.35 19.51 5.47
C PHE A 589 -8.15 20.24 6.11
N PHE A 590 -8.22 21.57 6.24
CA PHE A 590 -7.14 22.34 6.87
C PHE A 590 -7.17 22.18 8.39
N ASP A 591 -6.13 21.54 8.92
CA ASP A 591 -6.02 21.30 10.36
C ASP A 591 -5.07 22.26 11.07
N VAL A 592 -4.17 22.90 10.32
CA VAL A 592 -3.18 23.87 10.80
C VAL A 592 -3.53 25.23 10.21
N CYS A 593 -4.27 26.04 10.95
CA CYS A 593 -4.76 27.34 10.52
C CYS A 593 -5.25 28.17 11.71
N VAL A 594 -5.58 29.45 11.46
CA VAL A 594 -6.44 30.20 12.38
C VAL A 594 -7.90 29.80 12.11
N PRO A 595 -8.67 29.35 13.12
CA PRO A 595 -10.06 28.94 12.94
C PRO A 595 -10.92 30.01 12.26
N LYS A 596 -11.50 29.68 11.11
CA LYS A 596 -12.40 30.54 10.33
C LYS A 596 -13.44 29.70 9.58
N GLY A 597 -14.66 30.22 9.48
CA GLY A 597 -15.78 29.48 8.88
C GLY A 597 -16.05 28.17 9.62
N CYS A 598 -16.10 27.05 8.88
CA CYS A 598 -16.27 25.70 9.44
C CYS A 598 -14.94 25.01 9.85
N ASN A 599 -13.79 25.60 9.50
CA ASN A 599 -12.48 25.00 9.82
C ASN A 599 -12.17 25.22 11.30
N THR A 600 -12.10 24.11 12.04
CA THR A 600 -11.83 24.13 13.49
C THR A 600 -10.33 24.19 13.82
N CYS A 601 -9.46 23.92 12.84
CA CYS A 601 -7.99 23.97 12.93
C CYS A 601 -7.44 23.33 14.22
N PRO A 602 -7.67 22.02 14.44
CA PRO A 602 -7.34 21.35 15.71
C PRO A 602 -5.86 21.43 16.11
N PHE A 603 -4.94 21.65 15.17
CA PHE A 603 -3.51 21.80 15.45
C PHE A 603 -3.04 23.27 15.52
N GLY A 604 -3.96 24.24 15.43
CA GLY A 604 -3.67 25.67 15.56
C GLY A 604 -2.73 26.19 14.46
N THR A 605 -1.89 27.17 14.79
CA THR A 605 -1.02 27.87 13.81
C THR A 605 0.46 27.59 13.96
N THR A 606 0.86 26.74 14.90
CA THR A 606 2.27 26.53 15.25
C THR A 606 3.11 26.21 14.02
N ASP A 607 2.65 25.30 13.17
CA ASP A 607 3.39 24.85 11.99
C ASP A 607 3.41 25.87 10.85
N LEU A 608 2.64 26.97 10.92
CA LEU A 608 2.70 28.06 9.95
C LEU A 608 3.79 29.09 10.29
N ALA A 609 4.40 29.01 11.47
CA ALA A 609 5.37 30.01 11.91
C ALA A 609 6.62 30.05 11.00
N GLY A 610 6.87 31.19 10.35
CA GLY A 610 8.02 31.40 9.47
C GLY A 610 7.87 30.81 8.07
N THR A 611 6.72 30.24 7.72
CA THR A 611 6.47 29.70 6.37
C THR A 611 6.03 30.77 5.37
N GLY A 612 5.70 31.99 5.82
CA GLY A 612 5.06 33.03 5.02
C GLY A 612 3.53 32.95 5.02
N LEU A 613 2.94 31.83 5.44
CA LEU A 613 1.49 31.62 5.44
C LEU A 613 0.77 32.27 6.64
N THR A 614 1.52 32.79 7.61
CA THR A 614 0.94 33.61 8.71
C THR A 614 0.79 35.08 8.33
N LEU A 615 1.42 35.51 7.23
CA LEU A 615 1.28 36.86 6.72
C LEU A 615 -0.21 37.08 6.37
N ASP A 616 -0.80 38.15 6.89
CA ASP A 616 -2.23 38.50 6.73
C ASP A 616 -3.24 37.46 7.25
N ASN A 617 -2.78 36.51 8.07
CA ASN A 617 -3.62 35.55 8.77
C ASN A 617 -4.56 34.77 7.83
N SER A 618 -4.11 34.47 6.61
CA SER A 618 -4.92 33.91 5.51
C SER A 618 -4.21 32.72 4.84
N GLY A 619 -3.31 32.05 5.54
CA GLY A 619 -2.79 30.76 5.11
C GLY A 619 -3.34 29.63 5.98
N GLY A 620 -3.43 28.45 5.37
CA GLY A 620 -3.77 27.21 6.04
C GLY A 620 -2.89 26.08 5.54
N GLY A 621 -2.70 25.06 6.38
CA GLY A 621 -2.07 23.81 5.99
C GLY A 621 -2.71 22.60 6.64
N THR A 622 -2.27 21.42 6.22
CA THR A 622 -2.62 20.15 6.85
C THR A 622 -1.57 19.75 7.90
N LYS A 623 -1.92 18.78 8.74
CA LYS A 623 -0.90 17.92 9.36
C LYS A 623 -0.17 17.11 8.27
N TRP A 624 0.87 16.37 8.65
CA TRP A 624 1.39 15.30 7.77
C TRP A 624 0.28 14.27 7.55
N LEU A 625 -0.02 14.03 6.28
CA LEU A 625 -0.90 12.99 5.80
C LEU A 625 -0.04 11.93 5.13
N PHE A 626 -0.51 10.69 5.09
CA PHE A 626 0.17 9.63 4.35
C PHE A 626 -0.83 8.85 3.51
N ASN A 627 -0.40 8.53 2.28
CA ASN A 627 -1.19 7.78 1.32
C ASN A 627 -0.47 6.48 0.97
N ASP A 628 -1.26 5.42 0.95
CA ASP A 628 -0.87 4.12 0.42
C ASP A 628 -1.40 3.95 -1.01
N ALA A 629 -0.63 3.27 -1.85
CA ALA A 629 -1.06 2.91 -3.20
C ALA A 629 -0.56 1.51 -3.59
N SER A 630 -1.49 0.68 -4.05
CA SER A 630 -1.22 -0.69 -4.53
C SER A 630 -0.46 -0.69 -5.85
N ILE A 631 0.45 -1.66 -6.00
CA ILE A 631 1.26 -1.90 -7.19
C ILE A 631 1.37 -3.41 -7.47
N VAL A 632 1.72 -3.76 -8.71
CA VAL A 632 2.11 -5.11 -9.08
C VAL A 632 3.64 -5.23 -8.90
N PRO A 633 4.13 -6.27 -8.22
CA PRO A 633 5.58 -6.46 -8.07
C PRO A 633 6.30 -6.62 -9.41
N GLY A 634 7.48 -6.00 -9.54
CA GLY A 634 8.31 -6.05 -10.76
C GLY A 634 7.78 -5.28 -11.97
N GLU A 635 6.62 -4.61 -11.86
CA GLU A 635 6.04 -3.84 -12.95
C GLU A 635 6.77 -2.51 -13.17
N THR A 636 6.39 -1.80 -14.24
CA THR A 636 6.81 -0.41 -14.46
C THR A 636 5.63 0.52 -14.25
N ILE A 637 5.72 1.36 -13.21
CA ILE A 637 4.71 2.36 -12.87
C ILE A 637 5.11 3.75 -13.35
N THR A 638 4.13 4.65 -13.44
CA THR A 638 4.35 6.09 -13.56
C THR A 638 3.62 6.80 -12.43
N LEU A 639 4.36 7.53 -11.60
CA LEU A 639 3.84 8.37 -10.52
C LEU A 639 4.06 9.84 -10.87
N GLU A 640 2.99 10.61 -10.93
CA GLU A 640 3.02 12.05 -11.20
C GLU A 640 2.58 12.83 -9.97
N LEU A 641 3.48 13.61 -9.39
CA LEU A 641 3.23 14.44 -8.20
C LEU A 641 3.13 15.89 -8.64
N MET A 642 1.95 16.51 -8.50
CA MET A 642 1.73 17.85 -9.04
C MET A 642 0.89 18.76 -8.17
N VAL A 643 1.21 20.05 -8.22
CA VAL A 643 0.40 21.13 -7.66
C VAL A 643 0.18 22.19 -8.74
N PHE A 644 -1.01 22.78 -8.78
CA PHE A 644 -1.39 23.83 -9.71
C PHE A 644 -2.53 24.69 -9.16
N ASP A 645 -2.53 25.95 -9.57
CA ASP A 645 -3.58 26.89 -9.24
C ASP A 645 -4.75 26.71 -10.19
N VAL A 646 -5.97 26.97 -9.72
CA VAL A 646 -7.18 26.83 -10.52
C VAL A 646 -7.92 28.16 -10.60
N GLY A 647 -8.32 28.56 -11.80
CA GLY A 647 -9.14 29.74 -12.02
C GLY A 647 -8.35 31.05 -12.15
N ASP A 648 -7.25 31.22 -11.41
CA ASP A 648 -6.26 32.27 -11.64
C ASP A 648 -4.84 31.85 -11.18
N GLN A 649 -3.90 32.80 -11.16
CA GLN A 649 -2.52 32.62 -10.68
C GLN A 649 -2.28 33.35 -9.33
N ASN A 650 -3.35 33.67 -8.61
CA ASN A 650 -3.24 34.43 -7.38
C ASN A 650 -3.25 33.47 -6.19
N TYR A 651 -2.32 33.73 -5.27
CA TYR A 651 -2.17 33.07 -3.99
C TYR A 651 -1.63 31.66 -4.17
N ASP A 652 -0.43 31.46 -3.64
CA ASP A 652 0.30 30.26 -3.96
C ASP A 652 -0.21 29.09 -3.10
N SER A 653 -0.33 27.93 -3.74
CA SER A 653 -0.53 26.64 -3.12
C SER A 653 0.76 25.81 -3.23
N LEU A 654 1.02 24.98 -2.23
CA LEU A 654 2.23 24.17 -2.21
C LEU A 654 2.04 22.85 -1.47
N VAL A 655 2.90 21.90 -1.78
CA VAL A 655 2.96 20.59 -1.15
C VAL A 655 4.39 20.27 -0.72
N LEU A 656 4.54 19.73 0.48
CA LEU A 656 5.75 19.06 0.94
C LEU A 656 5.54 17.55 0.81
N ILE A 657 6.53 16.81 0.34
CA ILE A 657 6.45 15.36 0.10
C ILE A 657 7.70 14.72 0.67
N ASP A 658 7.54 13.59 1.37
CA ASP A 658 8.63 12.93 2.08
C ASP A 658 8.28 11.48 2.44
N ASN A 659 9.24 10.74 2.99
CA ASN A 659 9.09 9.42 3.62
C ASN A 659 8.40 8.40 2.70
N PHE A 660 8.92 8.26 1.47
CA PHE A 660 8.50 7.17 0.60
C PHE A 660 9.03 5.84 1.14
N LYS A 661 8.20 4.81 1.11
CA LYS A 661 8.60 3.46 1.49
C LYS A 661 7.84 2.41 0.70
N TRP A 662 8.54 1.32 0.37
CA TRP A 662 7.92 0.11 -0.16
C TRP A 662 7.30 -0.71 0.96
N ASN A 663 6.23 -1.44 0.65
CA ASN A 663 5.56 -2.34 1.58
C ASN A 663 5.49 -3.76 0.98
N ALA A 664 5.90 -4.76 1.77
CA ALA A 664 5.77 -6.17 1.39
C ALA A 664 4.30 -6.63 1.31
N ALA A 665 3.40 -5.95 2.02
CA ALA A 665 1.96 -6.16 1.98
C ALA A 665 1.28 -5.17 1.03
N ASP A 666 0.14 -5.58 0.47
CA ASP A 666 -0.77 -4.66 -0.21
C ASP A 666 -1.62 -3.96 0.87
N LEU A 667 -1.38 -2.67 1.08
CA LEU A 667 -2.12 -1.84 2.03
C LEU A 667 -3.38 -1.22 1.40
N GLY A 668 -3.63 -1.48 0.11
CA GLY A 668 -4.70 -0.85 -0.65
C GLY A 668 -4.34 0.55 -1.12
N THR A 669 -5.36 1.27 -1.61
CA THR A 669 -5.24 2.69 -1.97
C THR A 669 -6.10 3.51 -1.03
N GLY A 670 -5.50 4.43 -0.29
CA GLY A 670 -6.23 5.21 0.70
C GLY A 670 -5.36 6.14 1.54
N VAL A 671 -6.02 6.90 2.40
CA VAL A 671 -5.38 7.72 3.44
C VAL A 671 -5.49 6.99 4.75
N HIS A 672 -4.41 7.05 5.50
CA HIS A 672 -4.36 6.61 6.87
C HIS A 672 -3.97 7.81 7.73
N ASP A 673 -4.57 7.90 8.92
CA ASP A 673 -4.47 9.02 9.85
C ASP A 673 -3.39 8.83 10.93
#